data_AF-A0A5N5KB62-F1
#
_entry.id   AF-A0A5N5KB62-F1
#
_cell.length_a   1.000
_cell.length_b   1.000
_cell.length_c   1.000
_cell.angle_alpha   90.00
_cell.angle_beta   90.00
_cell.angle_gamma   90.00
#
_symmetry.space_group_name_H-M   'P 1'
#
loop_
_entity.id
_entity.type
_entity.pdbx_description
1 polymer ?
#
loop_
_entity_poly.entity_id
_entity_poly.type
_entity_poly.pdbx_seq_one_letter_code
_entity_poly.pdbx_strand_id
1 'polypeptide(L)'
;MRSKPPASSLNRTSNVSSDTILNHNKRRRINGTQIQKECKSQGDKGHIERRRKKRTAVEEGWHFSKGQVRMLEKKMEGINTDEVIEEFEALTKDAGMVQRETLERILEENGSAEYLQNLGLNGRTDPESFKSCVPLVTHKDLEAYIYRIADGDPSPILTGKPIPNMSLSSGTTQGRRKLVPFNDELMENTLQIYRTSFAFRNREFPLEKGKSLQFVYSSTPGKTKGGLGAGTATTNLFRNSKYKNGMKAIQFQCCSPDEVIFGPDFHQSLYCHLLCGLLFREEIQFVFSTFAHSIVLAFRTFEQVWQELCDDIRDGKLSSRVTGPSVRMAMSKLLKPSPELADLIYKKCSGLSNWYGLIPELFPNAKYIYGIMTGSMEPYLKKLRHYAGELPLMSADYGTSEGWIAANVNPKLPPELATFAVLPNIGYFEFIPLNNDAERLYMDPKPVGLTEVKIGEDYEIIVTTFAGLYRYRLGDVVRVTAFHNSTPELKFVCRRNLILSINIDKNTEKDLQLSVEEAGKLLAEEKLEIIDFSSLVDLSTDPGHYVIFLEITGEPSEEVLKECCDCLDRSFIDAGYVSSRKVKSIGPLELRVVWRGTFQKILEHYLGLGTVVSQFKTPRCVGPMNSKVQQILCNNVAKTYFSTAF
;
A
#
# COMPACT_ATOMS: atom_id res chain seq x y z
N MET A 1 35.88 29.25 -40.61
CA MET A 1 35.50 30.47 -41.37
C MET A 1 34.01 30.67 -41.23
N ARG A 2 33.60 31.93 -40.96
CA ARG A 2 32.23 32.49 -41.00
C ARG A 2 31.31 32.07 -39.84
N SER A 3 30.50 32.91 -39.20
CA SER A 3 30.44 34.37 -38.98
C SER A 3 29.09 34.59 -38.25
N LYS A 4 29.08 35.28 -37.10
CA LYS A 4 27.90 36.02 -36.58
C LYS A 4 27.46 37.07 -37.63
N PRO A 5 26.27 37.74 -37.61
CA PRO A 5 25.49 38.23 -36.43
C PRO A 5 23.95 38.35 -36.74
N PRO A 6 23.14 39.35 -36.28
CA PRO A 6 23.13 40.17 -35.05
C PRO A 6 21.78 40.19 -34.28
N ALA A 7 21.81 40.84 -33.12
CA ALA A 7 20.66 41.30 -32.34
C ALA A 7 19.96 42.53 -32.97
N SER A 8 18.69 42.74 -32.64
CA SER A 8 18.05 44.06 -32.72
C SER A 8 17.19 44.32 -31.48
N SER A 9 17.38 45.49 -30.91
CA SER A 9 16.61 46.09 -29.83
C SER A 9 15.94 47.35 -30.40
N LEU A 10 14.71 47.64 -29.97
CA LEU A 10 14.13 48.98 -30.04
C LEU A 10 13.03 49.13 -28.98
N ASN A 11 13.34 49.98 -28.00
CA ASN A 11 12.45 50.62 -27.04
C ASN A 11 11.55 51.66 -27.72
N ARG A 12 10.34 51.89 -27.18
CA ARG A 12 9.84 53.17 -26.61
C ARG A 12 8.30 53.16 -26.51
N THR A 13 7.75 53.21 -25.28
CA THR A 13 7.13 54.38 -24.58
C THR A 13 5.89 54.93 -25.31
N SER A 14 4.73 55.20 -24.70
CA SER A 14 4.50 55.93 -23.45
C SER A 14 3.01 55.94 -23.02
N ASN A 15 2.78 55.87 -21.71
CA ASN A 15 1.89 56.68 -20.84
C ASN A 15 0.54 57.23 -21.32
N VAL A 16 -0.44 57.18 -20.38
CA VAL A 16 -1.07 58.33 -19.66
C VAL A 16 -2.26 57.72 -18.85
N SER A 17 -2.21 57.65 -17.51
CA SER A 17 -2.62 58.67 -16.49
C SER A 17 -4.15 58.86 -16.42
N SER A 18 -4.89 59.09 -15.33
CA SER A 18 -4.70 59.22 -13.88
C SER A 18 -6.09 59.45 -13.25
N ASP A 19 -6.13 59.45 -11.91
CA ASP A 19 -7.04 60.18 -11.00
C ASP A 19 -8.27 59.47 -10.42
N THR A 20 -8.35 59.17 -9.10
CA THR A 20 -8.30 59.96 -7.83
C THR A 20 -9.72 60.41 -7.39
N ILE A 21 -10.12 60.11 -6.14
CA ILE A 21 -10.67 61.05 -5.11
C ILE A 21 -11.40 60.33 -3.92
N LEU A 22 -10.75 60.43 -2.75
CA LEU A 22 -11.15 60.79 -1.36
C LEU A 22 -12.39 60.26 -0.56
N ASN A 23 -12.06 60.05 0.73
CA ASN A 23 -12.74 60.40 2.01
C ASN A 23 -13.94 59.53 2.51
N HIS A 24 -14.17 59.27 3.81
CA HIS A 24 -13.69 59.84 5.09
C HIS A 24 -14.16 58.99 6.31
N ASN A 25 -13.43 59.08 7.45
CA ASN A 25 -13.88 59.05 8.87
C ASN A 25 -14.48 57.74 9.48
N LYS A 26 -14.35 57.37 10.77
CA LYS A 26 -13.84 58.02 12.01
C LYS A 26 -13.66 56.96 13.14
N ARG A 27 -12.56 57.11 13.91
CA ARG A 27 -12.29 56.86 15.35
C ARG A 27 -13.39 56.25 16.26
N ARG A 28 -12.96 55.37 17.20
CA ARG A 28 -12.86 55.69 18.66
C ARG A 28 -12.08 54.62 19.48
N ARG A 29 -11.14 55.11 20.30
CA ARG A 29 -10.51 54.50 21.50
C ARG A 29 -11.58 54.30 22.61
N ILE A 30 -11.40 53.50 23.66
CA ILE A 30 -10.64 53.82 24.90
C ILE A 30 -10.60 52.58 25.84
N ASN A 31 -9.40 52.36 26.39
CA ASN A 31 -8.92 51.80 27.68
C ASN A 31 -9.88 51.23 28.75
N GLY A 32 -9.35 50.26 29.52
CA GLY A 32 -9.21 50.44 30.98
C GLY A 32 -9.51 49.25 31.92
N THR A 33 -8.43 48.57 32.37
CA THR A 33 -8.07 48.21 33.77
C THR A 33 -8.99 47.42 34.74
N GLN A 34 -8.45 46.25 35.17
CA GLN A 34 -8.12 45.79 36.55
C GLN A 34 -9.19 45.55 37.67
N ILE A 35 -9.14 44.30 38.20
CA ILE A 35 -8.94 43.88 39.62
C ILE A 35 -10.13 43.69 40.60
N GLN A 36 -10.19 42.46 41.14
CA GLN A 36 -10.61 41.94 42.48
C GLN A 36 -11.98 42.29 43.10
N LYS A 37 -12.71 41.27 43.63
CA LYS A 37 -12.73 40.83 45.06
C LYS A 37 -13.79 39.75 45.36
N GLU A 38 -13.55 39.05 46.45
CA GLU A 38 -14.24 37.88 47.03
C GLU A 38 -15.61 38.16 47.70
N CYS A 39 -16.38 37.08 47.95
CA CYS A 39 -16.83 36.55 49.27
C CYS A 39 -18.33 36.16 49.38
N LYS A 40 -18.57 34.88 49.80
CA LYS A 40 -19.55 34.32 50.78
C LYS A 40 -21.07 34.61 50.57
N SER A 41 -22.08 33.79 50.93
CA SER A 41 -22.29 32.60 51.78
C SER A 41 -23.77 32.12 51.66
N GLN A 42 -24.12 31.02 52.37
CA GLN A 42 -25.46 30.46 52.72
C GLN A 42 -26.02 29.44 51.68
N GLY A 43 -26.39 28.18 51.97
CA GLY A 43 -26.60 27.42 53.20
C GLY A 43 -28.09 27.24 53.48
N ASP A 44 -28.68 26.05 53.24
CA ASP A 44 -29.54 25.40 54.23
C ASP A 44 -29.93 23.93 53.93
N LYS A 45 -30.27 23.21 55.00
CA LYS A 45 -30.44 21.75 55.17
C LYS A 45 -31.88 21.25 54.96
N GLY A 46 -32.04 19.92 54.77
CA GLY A 46 -33.31 19.23 55.07
C GLY A 46 -33.36 17.70 54.79
N HIS A 47 -33.30 16.90 55.87
CA HIS A 47 -33.96 15.59 56.19
C HIS A 47 -34.04 14.44 55.14
N ILE A 48 -33.49 13.22 55.30
CA ILE A 48 -33.63 12.12 56.33
C ILE A 48 -35.12 11.73 56.52
N GLU A 49 -35.66 10.54 56.19
CA GLU A 49 -35.31 9.17 56.60
C GLU A 49 -36.30 8.13 55.99
N ARG A 50 -35.84 6.90 55.62
CA ARG A 50 -36.34 5.60 56.16
C ARG A 50 -36.00 4.35 55.29
N ARG A 51 -35.25 3.45 55.93
CA ARG A 51 -35.31 1.95 55.97
C ARG A 51 -35.13 1.19 54.63
N ARG A 52 -34.04 0.47 54.34
CA ARG A 52 -33.13 -0.46 55.09
C ARG A 52 -33.69 -1.88 55.28
N LYS A 53 -33.22 -2.82 54.44
CA LYS A 53 -32.84 -4.22 54.77
C LYS A 53 -31.58 -4.51 53.93
N LYS A 54 -30.38 -4.48 54.55
CA LYS A 54 -29.60 -5.63 55.10
C LYS A 54 -29.25 -6.64 53.98
N ARG A 55 -27.98 -7.02 53.73
CA ARG A 55 -26.82 -7.12 54.63
C ARG A 55 -25.54 -7.45 53.81
N THR A 56 -24.43 -6.75 54.14
CA THR A 56 -23.01 -7.22 54.33
C THR A 56 -22.31 -8.04 53.23
N ALA A 57 -21.04 -7.86 52.86
CA ALA A 57 -19.89 -7.02 53.27
C ALA A 57 -18.89 -7.07 52.06
N VAL A 58 -18.03 -6.10 51.75
CA VAL A 58 -16.72 -5.79 52.37
C VAL A 58 -16.19 -4.52 51.66
N GLU A 59 -15.66 -3.58 52.45
CA GLU A 59 -14.88 -2.38 52.06
C GLU A 59 -13.59 -2.83 51.33
N GLU A 60 -13.08 -2.20 50.27
CA GLU A 60 -12.63 -0.82 50.16
C GLU A 60 -12.74 -0.36 48.68
N GLY A 61 -13.48 0.72 48.44
CA GLY A 61 -13.67 1.30 47.12
C GLY A 61 -12.98 2.64 47.00
N TRP A 62 -12.14 2.79 45.98
CA TRP A 62 -11.81 4.10 45.42
C TRP A 62 -13.02 4.62 44.64
N HIS A 63 -13.61 5.71 45.11
CA HIS A 63 -14.71 6.42 44.47
C HIS A 63 -14.24 7.11 43.18
N PHE A 64 -14.73 6.67 42.03
CA PHE A 64 -14.79 7.49 40.81
C PHE A 64 -16.16 8.18 40.73
N SER A 65 -16.17 9.49 40.50
CA SER A 65 -17.38 10.31 40.47
C SER A 65 -18.30 9.91 39.32
N LYS A 66 -19.63 10.01 39.53
CA LYS A 66 -20.68 9.75 38.53
C LYS A 66 -20.63 10.67 37.29
N GLY A 67 -19.65 11.57 37.19
CA GLY A 67 -19.33 12.33 35.98
C GLY A 67 -18.36 11.62 35.02
N GLN A 68 -17.56 10.65 35.50
CA GLN A 68 -16.59 9.90 34.67
C GLN A 68 -17.16 8.60 34.07
N VAL A 69 -18.31 8.13 34.55
CA VAL A 69 -19.00 6.95 33.98
C VAL A 69 -19.87 7.31 32.78
N ARG A 70 -20.11 8.60 32.52
CA ARG A 70 -20.78 9.07 31.29
C ARG A 70 -19.86 9.20 30.06
N MET A 71 -18.58 8.87 30.20
CA MET A 71 -17.61 8.76 29.10
C MET A 71 -17.21 7.31 28.78
N LEU A 72 -17.81 6.31 29.42
CA LEU A 72 -17.47 4.88 29.19
C LEU A 72 -18.62 4.02 28.68
N GLU A 73 -19.79 4.60 28.40
CA GLU A 73 -20.87 3.94 27.65
C GLU A 73 -21.48 4.92 26.65
N LYS A 74 -20.64 5.62 25.88
CA LYS A 74 -21.09 6.02 24.55
C LYS A 74 -21.31 4.72 23.78
N LYS A 75 -22.56 4.46 23.42
CA LYS A 75 -22.93 3.58 22.30
C LYS A 75 -21.89 3.80 21.20
N MET A 76 -21.38 2.72 20.58
CA MET A 76 -20.47 2.78 19.43
C MET A 76 -21.16 3.54 18.28
N GLU A 77 -21.14 4.87 18.36
CA GLU A 77 -21.45 5.81 17.30
C GLU A 77 -20.40 5.55 16.22
N GLY A 78 -20.84 5.26 15.00
CA GLY A 78 -19.94 5.12 13.85
C GLY A 78 -19.08 6.38 13.69
N ILE A 79 -17.96 6.27 12.97
CA ILE A 79 -17.16 7.44 12.63
C ILE A 79 -18.02 8.47 11.90
N ASN A 80 -17.94 9.73 12.32
CA ASN A 80 -18.48 10.85 11.57
C ASN A 80 -17.54 11.11 10.38
N THR A 81 -17.96 10.73 9.18
CA THR A 81 -17.13 10.86 7.98
C THR A 81 -16.86 12.31 7.62
N ASP A 82 -17.79 13.23 7.92
CA ASP A 82 -17.63 14.64 7.60
C ASP A 82 -16.57 15.29 8.49
N GLU A 83 -16.56 14.98 9.79
CA GLU A 83 -15.50 15.43 10.72
C GLU A 83 -14.11 14.94 10.27
N VAL A 84 -13.98 13.67 9.85
CA VAL A 84 -12.70 13.12 9.37
C VAL A 84 -12.23 13.80 8.09
N ILE A 85 -13.16 14.14 7.18
CA ILE A 85 -12.82 14.90 5.98
C ILE A 85 -12.41 16.32 6.37
N GLU A 86 -13.12 16.99 7.27
CA GLU A 86 -12.76 18.33 7.76
C GLU A 86 -11.38 18.38 8.43
N GLU A 87 -11.02 17.37 9.22
CA GLU A 87 -9.68 17.20 9.79
C GLU A 87 -8.62 17.10 8.68
N PHE A 88 -8.87 16.29 7.65
CA PHE A 88 -7.96 16.18 6.51
C PHE A 88 -7.85 17.48 5.70
N GLU A 89 -8.97 18.17 5.47
CA GLU A 89 -8.97 19.49 4.82
C GLU A 89 -8.18 20.51 5.63
N ALA A 90 -8.27 20.48 6.97
CA ALA A 90 -7.47 21.35 7.84
C ALA A 90 -5.97 21.06 7.72
N LEU A 91 -5.57 19.79 7.75
CA LEU A 91 -4.17 19.37 7.61
C LEU A 91 -3.56 19.73 6.26
N THR A 92 -4.36 19.71 5.19
CA THR A 92 -3.88 19.93 3.82
C THR A 92 -3.91 21.39 3.38
N LYS A 93 -4.59 22.29 4.10
CA LYS A 93 -4.61 23.74 3.81
C LYS A 93 -3.23 24.39 3.89
N ASP A 94 -2.44 24.03 4.89
CA ASP A 94 -1.03 24.46 5.04
C ASP A 94 -0.15 23.26 5.40
N ALA A 95 0.01 22.37 4.42
CA ALA A 95 0.82 21.17 4.53
C ALA A 95 2.30 21.49 4.83
N GLY A 96 2.79 22.66 4.41
CA GLY A 96 4.16 23.11 4.68
C GLY A 96 4.39 23.45 6.16
N MET A 97 3.43 24.09 6.81
CA MET A 97 3.45 24.29 8.26
C MET A 97 3.35 22.95 9.00
N VAL A 98 2.38 22.10 8.64
CA VAL A 98 2.20 20.79 9.30
C VAL A 98 3.44 19.91 9.16
N GLN A 99 4.15 19.95 8.03
CA GLN A 99 5.43 19.25 7.86
C GLN A 99 6.53 19.75 8.80
N ARG A 100 6.62 21.07 9.03
CA ARG A 100 7.59 21.65 9.97
C ARG A 100 7.29 21.22 11.41
N GLU A 101 6.03 21.33 11.82
CA GLU A 101 5.57 20.89 13.15
C GLU A 101 5.77 19.39 13.35
N THR A 102 5.54 18.59 12.30
CA THR A 102 5.74 17.13 12.34
C THR A 102 7.21 16.79 12.48
N LEU A 103 8.10 17.46 11.75
CA LEU A 103 9.55 17.28 11.91
C LEU A 103 10.00 17.67 13.32
N GLU A 104 9.54 18.82 13.81
CA GLU A 104 9.84 19.28 15.18
C GLU A 104 9.42 18.21 16.20
N ARG A 105 8.20 17.70 16.13
CA ARG A 105 7.72 16.62 16.99
C ARG A 105 8.56 15.35 16.91
N ILE A 106 8.95 14.92 15.70
CA ILE A 106 9.82 13.74 15.51
C ILE A 106 11.17 13.98 16.22
N LEU A 107 11.76 15.16 16.05
CA LEU A 107 13.09 15.48 16.57
C LEU A 107 13.08 15.73 18.09
N GLU A 108 12.01 16.29 18.64
CA GLU A 108 11.81 16.43 20.08
C GLU A 108 11.67 15.05 20.75
N GLU A 109 10.80 14.19 20.21
CA GLU A 109 10.57 12.85 20.76
C GLU A 109 11.82 11.96 20.67
N ASN A 110 12.58 12.10 19.60
CA ASN A 110 13.75 11.28 19.33
C ASN A 110 15.09 11.97 19.62
N GLY A 111 15.10 13.14 20.27
CA GLY A 111 16.33 13.89 20.53
C GLY A 111 17.36 13.13 21.39
N SER A 112 16.92 12.13 22.15
CA SER A 112 17.77 11.22 22.92
C SER A 112 18.37 10.06 22.11
N ALA A 113 17.97 9.90 20.84
CA ALA A 113 18.44 8.80 20.01
C ALA A 113 19.94 8.92 19.69
N GLU A 114 20.69 7.85 19.94
CA GLU A 114 22.13 7.75 19.68
C GLU A 114 22.48 8.21 18.26
N TYR A 115 21.68 7.80 17.26
CA TYR A 115 21.89 8.18 15.87
C TYR A 115 21.87 9.70 15.66
N LEU A 116 20.89 10.42 16.22
CA LEU A 116 20.78 11.88 16.08
C LEU A 116 21.86 12.62 16.89
N GLN A 117 22.24 12.08 18.05
CA GLN A 117 23.32 12.62 18.88
C GLN A 117 24.66 12.55 18.15
N ASN A 118 24.95 11.41 17.50
CA ASN A 118 26.19 11.21 16.74
C ASN A 118 26.31 12.13 15.52
N LEU A 119 25.19 12.63 14.99
CA LEU A 119 25.14 13.55 13.86
C LEU A 119 25.23 15.03 14.26
N GLY A 120 25.38 15.32 15.56
CA GLY A 120 25.58 16.69 16.06
C GLY A 120 24.35 17.60 15.92
N LEU A 121 23.15 17.02 15.84
CA LEU A 121 21.92 17.81 15.76
C LEU A 121 21.69 18.63 17.04
N ASN A 122 22.18 18.14 18.19
CA ASN A 122 22.26 18.85 19.47
C ASN A 122 20.91 19.45 19.92
N GLY A 123 19.82 18.71 19.72
CA GLY A 123 18.47 19.13 20.11
C GLY A 123 17.83 20.20 19.21
N ARG A 124 18.47 20.56 18.09
CA ARG A 124 17.86 21.47 17.10
C ARG A 124 16.76 20.75 16.33
N THR A 125 15.62 21.42 16.20
CA THR A 125 14.39 20.87 15.59
C THR A 125 14.05 21.52 14.25
N ASP A 126 14.81 22.52 13.81
CA ASP A 126 14.53 23.26 12.59
C ASP A 126 14.96 22.47 11.32
N PRO A 127 14.21 22.59 10.20
CA PRO A 127 14.51 21.87 8.97
C PRO A 127 15.89 22.13 8.38
N GLU A 128 16.45 23.33 8.55
CA GLU A 128 17.75 23.70 7.95
C GLU A 128 18.91 23.01 8.69
N SER A 129 18.89 23.02 10.02
CA SER A 129 19.81 22.25 10.85
C SER A 129 19.65 20.75 10.59
N PHE A 130 18.41 20.26 10.47
CA PHE A 130 18.15 18.86 10.19
C PHE A 130 18.75 18.43 8.85
N LYS A 131 18.49 19.17 7.76
CA LYS A 131 19.00 18.87 6.41
C LYS A 131 20.52 18.99 6.29
N SER A 132 21.14 19.86 7.09
CA SER A 132 22.60 20.06 7.07
C SER A 132 23.37 19.04 7.90
N CYS A 133 22.79 18.54 8.99
CA CYS A 133 23.44 17.55 9.87
C CYS A 133 23.10 16.10 9.52
N VAL A 134 21.87 15.82 9.08
CA VAL A 134 21.39 14.45 8.85
C VAL A 134 21.56 14.07 7.38
N PRO A 135 22.34 13.02 7.05
CA PRO A 135 22.57 12.61 5.68
C PRO A 135 21.38 11.86 5.10
N LEU A 136 21.28 11.80 3.77
CA LEU A 136 20.41 10.84 3.09
C LEU A 136 20.96 9.43 3.31
N VAL A 137 20.09 8.49 3.67
CA VAL A 137 20.49 7.11 3.98
C VAL A 137 19.63 6.08 3.28
N THR A 138 20.20 4.88 3.12
CA THR A 138 19.52 3.67 2.69
C THR A 138 19.38 2.70 3.87
N HIS A 139 18.67 1.60 3.66
CA HIS A 139 18.55 0.55 4.69
C HIS A 139 19.89 0.00 5.15
N LYS A 140 20.85 -0.13 4.24
CA LYS A 140 22.20 -0.63 4.54
C LYS A 140 22.92 0.24 5.57
N ASP A 141 22.71 1.55 5.51
CA ASP A 141 23.38 2.51 6.40
C ASP A 141 22.82 2.45 7.83
N LEU A 142 21.53 2.09 7.97
CA LEU A 142 20.86 1.92 9.26
C LEU A 142 20.88 0.48 9.79
N GLU A 143 21.36 -0.48 8.99
CA GLU A 143 21.26 -1.91 9.26
C GLU A 143 21.87 -2.29 10.63
N ALA A 144 23.06 -1.78 10.93
CA ALA A 144 23.73 -2.06 12.20
C ALA A 144 22.93 -1.59 13.42
N TYR A 145 22.32 -0.40 13.34
CA TYR A 145 21.46 0.14 14.41
C TYR A 145 20.17 -0.67 14.57
N ILE A 146 19.54 -1.05 13.46
CA ILE A 146 18.33 -1.88 13.43
C ILE A 146 18.58 -3.24 14.06
N TYR A 147 19.72 -3.88 13.76
CA TYR A 147 20.06 -5.18 14.34
C TYR A 147 20.37 -5.09 15.84
N ARG A 148 20.98 -4.01 16.32
CA ARG A 148 21.14 -3.80 17.77
C ARG A 148 19.80 -3.75 18.50
N ILE A 149 18.82 -3.02 17.96
CA ILE A 149 17.45 -3.00 18.50
C ILE A 149 16.84 -4.41 18.47
N ALA A 150 16.95 -5.11 17.33
CA ALA A 150 16.43 -6.47 17.18
C ALA A 150 17.10 -7.48 18.12
N ASP A 151 18.37 -7.28 18.47
CA ASP A 151 19.12 -8.13 19.40
C ASP A 151 18.83 -7.80 20.87
N GLY A 152 18.01 -6.77 21.14
CA GLY A 152 17.49 -6.45 22.47
C GLY A 152 18.29 -5.38 23.21
N ASP A 153 19.08 -4.57 22.50
CA ASP A 153 19.73 -3.38 23.07
C ASP A 153 18.64 -2.39 23.54
N PRO A 154 18.54 -2.10 24.86
CA PRO A 154 17.49 -1.25 25.41
C PRO A 154 17.79 0.25 25.26
N SER A 155 18.98 0.62 24.78
CA SER A 155 19.35 2.02 24.58
C SER A 155 18.46 2.69 23.52
N PRO A 156 18.22 4.02 23.62
CA PRO A 156 17.49 4.76 22.59
C PRO A 156 18.38 4.90 21.35
N ILE A 157 18.37 3.91 20.45
CA ILE A 157 19.28 3.88 19.30
C ILE A 157 18.79 4.79 18.16
N LEU A 158 17.61 4.47 17.63
CA LEU A 158 16.99 5.21 16.51
C LEU A 158 15.82 6.09 16.96
N THR A 159 15.19 5.77 18.08
CA THR A 159 14.04 6.49 18.63
C THR A 159 14.09 6.49 20.14
N GLY A 160 13.50 7.51 20.78
CA GLY A 160 13.32 7.56 22.23
C GLY A 160 12.17 6.69 22.74
N LYS A 161 11.27 6.25 21.85
CA LYS A 161 10.14 5.36 22.17
C LYS A 161 10.52 3.89 22.00
N PRO A 162 9.96 2.97 22.80
CA PRO A 162 10.24 1.54 22.66
C PRO A 162 9.73 1.01 21.32
N ILE A 163 10.46 0.05 20.74
CA ILE A 163 10.08 -0.68 19.53
C ILE A 163 9.56 -2.08 19.94
N PRO A 164 8.24 -2.29 20.04
CA PRO A 164 7.69 -3.58 20.46
C PRO A 164 7.79 -4.66 19.37
N ASN A 165 7.80 -4.26 18.10
CA ASN A 165 7.81 -5.18 16.97
C ASN A 165 8.74 -4.69 15.86
N MET A 166 9.27 -5.65 15.12
CA MET A 166 10.01 -5.43 13.88
C MET A 166 9.14 -5.90 12.71
N SER A 167 9.01 -5.02 11.72
CA SER A 167 8.40 -5.33 10.43
C SER A 167 9.43 -5.92 9.48
N LEU A 168 9.10 -7.06 8.90
CA LEU A 168 9.85 -7.67 7.81
C LEU A 168 9.23 -7.23 6.49
N SER A 169 10.01 -6.53 5.66
CA SER A 169 9.60 -6.27 4.28
C SER A 169 9.44 -7.59 3.51
N SER A 170 8.61 -7.62 2.47
CA SER A 170 8.35 -8.84 1.70
C SER A 170 9.60 -9.42 1.03
N GLY A 171 10.56 -8.56 0.65
CA GLY A 171 11.81 -8.93 -0.03
C GLY A 171 11.60 -9.58 -1.40
N THR A 172 10.38 -9.59 -1.93
CA THR A 172 10.03 -10.34 -3.15
C THR A 172 10.76 -9.83 -4.38
N THR A 173 11.13 -8.55 -4.39
CA THR A 173 11.73 -7.93 -5.56
C THR A 173 13.25 -7.90 -5.57
N GLN A 174 13.87 -7.67 -4.41
CA GLN A 174 15.34 -7.62 -4.28
C GLN A 174 15.95 -8.93 -3.74
N GLY A 175 15.13 -9.93 -3.41
CA GLY A 175 15.58 -11.21 -2.85
C GLY A 175 16.03 -11.14 -1.38
N ARG A 176 15.96 -9.97 -0.73
CA ARG A 176 16.35 -9.78 0.68
C ARG A 176 15.25 -9.06 1.45
N ARG A 177 14.94 -9.56 2.65
CA ARG A 177 14.01 -8.90 3.57
C ARG A 177 14.76 -7.91 4.44
N LYS A 178 14.32 -6.66 4.39
CA LYS A 178 14.68 -5.60 5.33
C LYS A 178 13.90 -5.77 6.63
N LEU A 179 14.59 -5.62 7.75
CA LEU A 179 13.99 -5.47 9.07
C LEU A 179 13.78 -3.96 9.32
N VAL A 180 12.60 -3.58 9.80
CA VAL A 180 12.21 -2.18 9.99
C VAL A 180 11.51 -2.01 11.34
N PRO A 181 11.88 -1.01 12.16
CA PRO A 181 11.21 -0.76 13.44
C PRO A 181 9.71 -0.46 13.28
N PHE A 182 8.87 -1.02 14.16
CA PHE A 182 7.44 -0.76 14.20
C PHE A 182 6.97 -0.40 15.61
N ASN A 183 6.40 0.79 15.78
CA ASN A 183 5.91 1.31 17.06
C ASN A 183 4.42 1.70 17.00
N ASP A 184 3.88 2.12 18.15
CA ASP A 184 2.47 2.48 18.28
C ASP A 184 2.08 3.72 17.47
N GLU A 185 3.01 4.65 17.24
CA GLU A 185 2.78 5.83 16.40
C GLU A 185 2.49 5.43 14.95
N LEU A 186 3.26 4.48 14.41
CA LEU A 186 3.02 3.95 13.06
C LEU A 186 1.65 3.25 12.97
N MET A 187 1.18 2.62 14.05
CA MET A 187 -0.17 2.05 14.12
C MET A 187 -1.25 3.15 14.13
N GLU A 188 -1.03 4.24 14.85
CA GLU A 188 -1.96 5.38 14.90
C GLU A 188 -2.05 6.09 13.55
N ASN A 189 -0.90 6.32 12.89
CA ASN A 189 -0.84 6.84 11.51
C ASN A 189 -1.57 5.90 10.54
N THR A 190 -1.44 4.58 10.71
CA THR A 190 -2.18 3.60 9.90
C THR A 190 -3.69 3.78 10.08
N LEU A 191 -4.17 3.87 11.33
CA LEU A 191 -5.58 4.08 11.59
C LEU A 191 -6.10 5.39 11.02
N GLN A 192 -5.32 6.48 11.10
CA GLN A 192 -5.69 7.77 10.51
C GLN A 192 -5.89 7.64 8.99
N ILE A 193 -4.92 7.06 8.27
CA ILE A 193 -5.01 6.84 6.81
C ILE A 193 -6.28 6.07 6.44
N TYR A 194 -6.53 4.95 7.13
CA TYR A 194 -7.70 4.11 6.85
C TYR A 194 -9.01 4.85 7.10
N ARG A 195 -9.08 5.69 8.15
CA ARG A 195 -10.25 6.50 8.45
C ARG A 195 -10.48 7.57 7.40
N THR A 196 -9.43 8.30 7.01
CA THR A 196 -9.48 9.32 5.96
C THR A 196 -9.96 8.71 4.64
N SER A 197 -9.28 7.66 4.17
CA SER A 197 -9.64 6.94 2.95
C SER A 197 -11.07 6.39 2.99
N PHE A 198 -11.47 5.80 4.13
CA PHE A 198 -12.82 5.34 4.31
C PHE A 198 -13.85 6.47 4.24
N ALA A 199 -13.58 7.63 4.84
CA ALA A 199 -14.52 8.75 4.81
C ALA A 199 -14.78 9.24 3.38
N PHE A 200 -13.71 9.45 2.59
CA PHE A 200 -13.85 9.80 1.17
C PHE A 200 -14.54 8.71 0.36
N ARG A 201 -14.16 7.45 0.55
CA ARG A 201 -14.80 6.31 -0.13
C ARG A 201 -16.27 6.18 0.22
N ASN A 202 -16.63 6.28 1.48
CA ASN A 202 -18.00 6.12 1.96
C ASN A 202 -18.89 7.30 1.55
N ARG A 203 -18.31 8.49 1.33
CA ARG A 203 -19.04 9.62 0.72
C ARG A 203 -19.49 9.31 -0.71
N GLU A 204 -18.64 8.67 -1.51
CA GLU A 204 -18.92 8.36 -2.92
C GLU A 204 -19.65 7.02 -3.11
N PHE A 205 -19.34 6.04 -2.26
CA PHE A 205 -19.88 4.67 -2.26
C PHE A 205 -20.32 4.29 -0.83
N PRO A 206 -21.47 4.81 -0.36
CA PRO A 206 -21.95 4.57 1.00
C PRO A 206 -22.16 3.08 1.26
N LEU A 207 -21.56 2.59 2.35
CA LEU A 207 -21.77 1.21 2.80
C LEU A 207 -23.03 1.10 3.65
N GLU A 208 -23.73 -0.02 3.47
CA GLU A 208 -24.82 -0.43 4.37
C GLU A 208 -24.25 -1.27 5.51
N LYS A 209 -25.09 -1.58 6.52
CA LYS A 209 -24.70 -2.50 7.58
C LYS A 209 -24.49 -3.90 6.97
N GLY A 210 -23.24 -4.33 6.93
CA GLY A 210 -22.88 -5.64 6.41
C GLY A 210 -21.45 -6.02 6.76
N LYS A 211 -20.93 -6.98 6.00
CA LYS A 211 -19.58 -7.53 6.14
C LYS A 211 -18.78 -7.27 4.87
N SER A 212 -17.51 -7.61 4.93
CA SER A 212 -16.61 -7.58 3.78
C SER A 212 -15.97 -8.94 3.59
N LEU A 213 -15.83 -9.36 2.33
CA LEU A 213 -15.06 -10.54 1.98
C LEU A 213 -13.60 -10.12 1.85
N GLN A 214 -12.78 -10.48 2.84
CA GLN A 214 -11.37 -10.09 2.87
C GLN A 214 -10.47 -11.31 2.70
N PHE A 215 -9.66 -11.31 1.65
CA PHE A 215 -8.56 -12.26 1.45
C PHE A 215 -7.31 -11.72 2.13
N VAL A 216 -7.34 -11.74 3.46
CA VAL A 216 -6.26 -11.25 4.33
C VAL A 216 -5.66 -12.40 5.10
N TYR A 217 -4.35 -12.47 5.05
CA TYR A 217 -3.55 -13.53 5.66
C TYR A 217 -2.52 -12.91 6.58
N SER A 218 -2.31 -13.55 7.73
CA SER A 218 -1.27 -13.15 8.67
C SER A 218 -0.55 -14.38 9.22
N SER A 219 0.77 -14.45 9.02
CA SER A 219 1.60 -15.50 9.59
C SER A 219 1.65 -15.45 11.13
N THR A 220 2.15 -16.52 11.74
CA THR A 220 2.58 -16.49 13.14
C THR A 220 3.83 -15.62 13.24
N PRO A 221 3.82 -14.53 14.04
CA PRO A 221 5.00 -13.70 14.24
C PRO A 221 6.11 -14.55 14.87
N GLY A 222 7.33 -14.41 14.35
CA GLY A 222 8.52 -14.90 15.01
C GLY A 222 8.93 -13.98 16.17
N LYS A 223 10.06 -14.33 16.80
CA LYS A 223 10.75 -13.43 17.72
C LYS A 223 12.16 -13.17 17.19
N THR A 224 12.62 -11.94 17.35
CA THR A 224 14.02 -11.58 17.19
C THR A 224 14.86 -12.20 18.30
N LYS A 225 16.19 -12.14 18.19
CA LYS A 225 17.11 -12.62 19.23
C LYS A 225 16.93 -11.87 20.56
N GLY A 226 16.58 -10.58 20.50
CA GLY A 226 16.22 -9.75 21.66
C GLY A 226 14.81 -9.99 22.20
N GLY A 227 14.05 -10.92 21.62
CA GLY A 227 12.69 -11.25 22.07
C GLY A 227 11.58 -10.35 21.54
N LEU A 228 11.88 -9.33 20.73
CA LEU A 228 10.89 -8.49 20.06
C LEU A 228 10.08 -9.31 19.05
N GLY A 229 8.79 -8.98 18.88
CA GLY A 229 7.96 -9.60 17.84
C GLY A 229 8.52 -9.29 16.45
N ALA A 230 8.58 -10.28 15.56
CA ALA A 230 9.05 -10.11 14.19
C ALA A 230 8.02 -10.70 13.23
N GLY A 231 7.42 -9.85 12.41
CA GLY A 231 6.37 -10.24 11.46
C GLY A 231 6.36 -9.32 10.26
N THR A 232 5.62 -9.68 9.21
CA THR A 232 5.40 -8.72 8.12
C THR A 232 4.57 -7.54 8.60
N ALA A 233 4.62 -6.41 7.87
CA ALA A 233 3.81 -5.24 8.20
C ALA A 233 2.32 -5.56 8.37
N THR A 234 1.75 -6.39 7.49
CA THR A 234 0.36 -6.88 7.60
C THR A 234 0.13 -7.79 8.80
N THR A 235 1.10 -8.65 9.15
CA THR A 235 1.00 -9.49 10.35
C THR A 235 0.94 -8.63 11.62
N ASN A 236 1.84 -7.64 11.72
CA ASN A 236 1.89 -6.70 12.84
C ASN A 236 0.60 -5.86 12.91
N LEU A 237 0.05 -5.48 11.75
CA LEU A 237 -1.20 -4.74 11.64
C LEU A 237 -2.41 -5.58 12.11
N PHE A 238 -2.68 -6.71 11.45
CA PHE A 238 -3.91 -7.48 11.65
C PHE A 238 -4.01 -8.12 13.04
N ARG A 239 -2.87 -8.42 13.68
CA ARG A 239 -2.84 -8.97 15.05
C ARG A 239 -2.93 -7.89 16.13
N ASN A 240 -2.78 -6.61 15.79
CA ASN A 240 -2.88 -5.53 16.76
C ASN A 240 -4.34 -5.31 17.20
N SER A 241 -4.57 -5.19 18.51
CA SER A 241 -5.91 -4.96 19.07
C SER A 241 -6.51 -3.61 18.67
N LYS A 242 -5.69 -2.55 18.56
CA LYS A 242 -6.12 -1.23 18.08
C LYS A 242 -6.66 -1.32 16.65
N TYR A 243 -6.05 -2.13 15.78
CA TYR A 243 -6.53 -2.36 14.42
C TYR A 243 -7.94 -2.95 14.40
N LYS A 244 -8.18 -4.04 15.14
CA LYS A 244 -9.50 -4.69 15.16
C LYS A 244 -10.62 -3.73 15.60
N ASN A 245 -10.35 -2.91 16.61
CA ASN A 245 -11.31 -1.91 17.09
C ASN A 245 -11.49 -0.77 16.08
N GLY A 246 -10.40 -0.30 15.47
CA GLY A 246 -10.44 0.73 14.43
C GLY A 246 -11.24 0.30 13.20
N MET A 247 -11.03 -0.93 12.72
CA MET A 247 -11.75 -1.46 11.55
C MET A 247 -13.26 -1.62 11.79
N LYS A 248 -13.68 -1.95 13.01
CA LYS A 248 -15.11 -1.98 13.37
C LYS A 248 -15.75 -0.59 13.26
N ALA A 249 -15.04 0.46 13.63
CA ALA A 249 -15.55 1.84 13.58
C ALA A 249 -15.81 2.33 12.15
N ILE A 250 -15.09 1.79 11.16
CA ILE A 250 -15.22 2.11 9.72
C ILE A 250 -15.95 1.01 8.92
N GLN A 251 -16.78 0.18 9.58
CA GLN A 251 -17.55 -0.90 8.93
C GLN A 251 -16.71 -1.88 8.09
N PHE A 252 -15.42 -2.01 8.40
CA PHE A 252 -14.46 -2.85 7.68
C PHE A 252 -14.36 -4.25 8.33
N GLN A 253 -15.50 -4.81 8.75
CA GLN A 253 -15.53 -6.10 9.45
C GLN A 253 -15.46 -7.25 8.44
N CYS A 254 -14.47 -8.14 8.63
CA CYS A 254 -14.31 -9.32 7.81
C CYS A 254 -15.41 -10.36 8.09
N CYS A 255 -15.88 -11.06 7.04
CA CYS A 255 -16.80 -12.18 7.18
C CYS A 255 -16.15 -13.46 7.74
N SER A 256 -14.82 -13.54 7.68
CA SER A 256 -14.06 -14.71 8.08
C SER A 256 -13.64 -14.62 9.56
N PRO A 257 -13.71 -15.73 10.33
CA PRO A 257 -13.17 -15.78 11.69
C PRO A 257 -11.67 -15.49 11.76
N ASP A 258 -11.22 -15.04 12.94
CA ASP A 258 -9.81 -14.84 13.23
C ASP A 258 -8.99 -16.12 13.01
N GLU A 259 -9.53 -17.29 13.35
CA GLU A 259 -8.85 -18.58 13.15
C GLU A 259 -8.60 -18.88 11.66
N VAL A 260 -9.44 -18.37 10.76
CA VAL A 260 -9.24 -18.48 9.30
C VAL A 260 -8.17 -17.47 8.84
N ILE A 261 -8.28 -16.20 9.25
CA ILE A 261 -7.34 -15.12 8.90
C ILE A 261 -5.91 -15.44 9.36
N PHE A 262 -5.80 -15.99 10.58
CA PHE A 262 -4.54 -16.34 11.24
C PHE A 262 -4.21 -17.83 11.12
N GLY A 263 -4.89 -18.54 10.21
CA GLY A 263 -4.63 -19.95 9.93
C GLY A 263 -3.19 -20.17 9.45
N PRO A 264 -2.53 -21.28 9.87
CA PRO A 264 -1.14 -21.53 9.52
C PRO A 264 -0.95 -21.97 8.05
N ASP A 265 -2.01 -22.50 7.42
CA ASP A 265 -2.01 -23.00 6.06
C ASP A 265 -2.80 -22.05 5.16
N PHE A 266 -2.09 -21.44 4.20
CA PHE A 266 -2.67 -20.50 3.26
C PHE A 266 -3.80 -21.10 2.41
N HIS A 267 -3.62 -22.32 1.89
CA HIS A 267 -4.60 -22.94 1.00
C HIS A 267 -5.89 -23.26 1.74
N GLN A 268 -5.78 -23.75 2.98
CA GLN A 268 -6.93 -23.98 3.85
C GLN A 268 -7.63 -22.67 4.21
N SER A 269 -6.87 -21.63 4.58
CA SER A 269 -7.43 -20.31 4.87
C SER A 269 -8.13 -19.71 3.66
N LEU A 270 -7.54 -19.80 2.47
CA LEU A 270 -8.16 -19.31 1.22
C LEU A 270 -9.48 -20.02 0.94
N TYR A 271 -9.50 -21.36 1.03
CA TYR A 271 -10.73 -22.14 0.85
C TYR A 271 -11.81 -21.69 1.86
N CYS A 272 -11.45 -21.53 3.13
CA CYS A 272 -12.38 -21.06 4.16
C CYS A 272 -12.82 -19.60 3.98
N HIS A 273 -11.98 -18.71 3.46
CA HIS A 273 -12.38 -17.34 3.11
C HIS A 273 -13.46 -17.33 2.03
N LEU A 274 -13.28 -18.12 0.97
CA LEU A 274 -14.29 -18.29 -0.09
C LEU A 274 -15.59 -18.83 0.50
N LEU A 275 -15.50 -19.88 1.33
CA LEU A 275 -16.67 -20.47 1.99
C LEU A 275 -17.39 -19.46 2.90
N CYS A 276 -16.67 -18.71 3.73
CA CYS A 276 -17.25 -17.63 4.56
C CYS A 276 -17.92 -16.56 3.69
N GLY A 277 -17.33 -16.19 2.56
CA GLY A 277 -17.93 -15.27 1.60
C GLY A 277 -19.29 -15.76 1.12
N LEU A 278 -19.38 -17.02 0.67
CA LEU A 278 -20.63 -17.62 0.19
C LEU A 278 -21.71 -17.69 1.27
N LEU A 279 -21.33 -18.06 2.51
CA LEU A 279 -22.26 -18.15 3.65
C LEU A 279 -22.88 -16.79 4.00
N PHE A 280 -22.13 -15.71 3.83
CA PHE A 280 -22.57 -14.36 4.15
C PHE A 280 -22.86 -13.50 2.91
N ARG A 281 -23.16 -14.14 1.76
CA ARG A 281 -23.19 -13.46 0.45
C ARG A 281 -24.07 -12.22 0.36
N GLU A 282 -25.21 -12.22 1.06
CA GLU A 282 -26.13 -11.08 1.09
C GLU A 282 -25.62 -9.93 1.98
N GLU A 283 -24.74 -10.21 2.94
CA GLU A 283 -24.15 -9.19 3.80
C GLU A 283 -22.88 -8.58 3.20
N ILE A 284 -22.30 -9.17 2.14
CA ILE A 284 -21.03 -8.69 1.57
C ILE A 284 -21.23 -7.35 0.86
N GLN A 285 -20.61 -6.29 1.40
CA GLN A 285 -20.65 -4.93 0.87
C GLN A 285 -19.47 -4.61 -0.05
N PHE A 286 -18.33 -5.29 0.11
CA PHE A 286 -17.18 -5.16 -0.78
C PHE A 286 -16.24 -6.36 -0.65
N VAL A 287 -15.42 -6.56 -1.68
CA VAL A 287 -14.34 -7.56 -1.70
C VAL A 287 -13.00 -6.85 -1.52
N PHE A 288 -12.13 -7.39 -0.67
CA PHE A 288 -10.86 -6.77 -0.34
C PHE A 288 -9.69 -7.77 -0.29
N SER A 289 -8.53 -7.32 -0.72
CA SER A 289 -7.24 -7.85 -0.30
C SER A 289 -6.20 -6.73 -0.35
N THR A 290 -5.05 -6.92 0.30
CA THR A 290 -3.94 -5.95 0.21
C THR A 290 -3.50 -5.74 -1.24
N PHE A 291 -3.45 -6.79 -2.06
CA PHE A 291 -2.99 -6.74 -3.44
C PHE A 291 -3.99 -7.39 -4.41
N ALA A 292 -4.14 -6.81 -5.60
CA ALA A 292 -5.02 -7.32 -6.66
C ALA A 292 -4.72 -8.79 -7.02
N HIS A 293 -3.44 -9.17 -7.03
CA HIS A 293 -2.99 -10.55 -7.24
C HIS A 293 -3.76 -11.55 -6.35
N SER A 294 -3.92 -11.26 -5.07
CA SER A 294 -4.56 -12.17 -4.11
C SER A 294 -6.05 -12.36 -4.39
N ILE A 295 -6.73 -11.32 -4.91
CA ILE A 295 -8.14 -11.41 -5.31
C ILE A 295 -8.25 -12.28 -6.56
N VAL A 296 -7.41 -12.05 -7.57
CA VAL A 296 -7.36 -12.88 -8.78
C VAL A 296 -7.02 -14.34 -8.44
N LEU A 297 -6.04 -14.57 -7.56
CA LEU A 297 -5.69 -15.91 -7.08
C LEU A 297 -6.90 -16.57 -6.41
N ALA A 298 -7.60 -15.86 -5.52
CA ALA A 298 -8.75 -16.40 -4.83
C ALA A 298 -9.86 -16.83 -5.78
N PHE A 299 -10.21 -16.01 -6.78
CA PHE A 299 -11.25 -16.36 -7.74
C PHE A 299 -10.79 -17.40 -8.77
N ARG A 300 -9.51 -17.43 -9.17
CA ARG A 300 -8.95 -18.54 -9.96
C ARG A 300 -9.04 -19.87 -9.19
N THR A 301 -8.77 -19.86 -7.88
CA THR A 301 -8.97 -21.03 -7.03
C THR A 301 -10.45 -21.38 -6.92
N PHE A 302 -11.34 -20.40 -6.80
CA PHE A 302 -12.78 -20.62 -6.79
C PHE A 302 -13.25 -21.39 -8.04
N GLU A 303 -12.79 -21.02 -9.24
CA GLU A 303 -13.13 -21.75 -10.49
C GLU A 303 -12.82 -23.25 -10.41
N GLN A 304 -11.82 -23.64 -9.62
CA GLN A 304 -11.37 -25.02 -9.47
C GLN A 304 -12.14 -25.78 -8.38
N VAL A 305 -12.62 -25.08 -7.34
CA VAL A 305 -13.16 -25.72 -6.12
C VAL A 305 -14.62 -25.36 -5.81
N TRP A 306 -15.30 -24.62 -6.69
CA TRP A 306 -16.68 -24.17 -6.43
C TRP A 306 -17.68 -25.30 -6.20
N GLN A 307 -17.49 -26.47 -6.83
CA GLN A 307 -18.34 -27.64 -6.62
C GLN A 307 -18.16 -28.20 -5.21
N GLU A 308 -16.89 -28.35 -4.76
CA GLU A 308 -16.54 -28.77 -3.39
C GLU A 308 -17.13 -27.79 -2.35
N LEU A 309 -17.07 -26.48 -2.63
CA LEU A 309 -17.68 -25.46 -1.78
C LEU A 309 -19.21 -25.60 -1.72
N CYS A 310 -19.88 -25.94 -2.83
CA CYS A 310 -21.33 -26.17 -2.85
C CYS A 310 -21.71 -27.41 -2.03
N ASP A 311 -20.92 -28.49 -2.13
CA ASP A 311 -21.14 -29.71 -1.36
C ASP A 311 -20.99 -29.45 0.14
N ASP A 312 -19.96 -28.69 0.55
CA ASP A 312 -19.73 -28.32 1.94
C ASP A 312 -20.92 -27.50 2.52
N ILE A 313 -21.49 -26.60 1.73
CA ILE A 313 -22.68 -25.80 2.10
C ILE A 313 -23.92 -26.69 2.17
N ARG A 314 -24.12 -27.58 1.19
CA ARG A 314 -25.28 -28.47 1.11
C ARG A 314 -25.35 -29.37 2.34
N ASP A 315 -24.23 -30.02 2.66
CA ASP A 315 -24.16 -31.00 3.75
C ASP A 315 -23.91 -30.35 5.12
N GLY A 316 -23.51 -29.08 5.15
CA GLY A 316 -23.08 -28.39 6.36
C GLY A 316 -21.82 -29.01 6.98
N LYS A 317 -20.99 -29.65 6.16
CA LYS A 317 -19.78 -30.36 6.58
C LYS A 317 -18.60 -29.79 5.84
N LEU A 318 -17.54 -29.46 6.57
CA LEU A 318 -16.33 -28.94 5.96
C LEU A 318 -15.50 -30.06 5.33
N SER A 319 -15.03 -29.84 4.11
CA SER A 319 -14.17 -30.75 3.35
C SER A 319 -12.96 -31.25 4.14
N SER A 320 -12.56 -32.50 3.87
CA SER A 320 -11.36 -33.13 4.43
C SER A 320 -10.06 -32.43 4.04
N ARG A 321 -10.09 -31.56 3.00
CA ARG A 321 -8.99 -30.66 2.63
C ARG A 321 -8.54 -29.77 3.79
N VAL A 322 -9.50 -29.31 4.60
CA VAL A 322 -9.18 -28.49 5.77
C VAL A 322 -8.86 -29.44 6.92
N THR A 323 -7.61 -29.46 7.36
CA THR A 323 -7.10 -30.34 8.42
C THR A 323 -6.84 -29.60 9.73
N GLY A 324 -6.66 -28.27 9.68
CA GLY A 324 -6.37 -27.43 10.84
C GLY A 324 -7.49 -27.47 11.91
N PRO A 325 -7.23 -27.98 13.14
CA PRO A 325 -8.28 -28.17 14.14
C PRO A 325 -8.98 -26.86 14.56
N SER A 326 -8.22 -25.77 14.73
CA SER A 326 -8.76 -24.45 15.07
C SER A 326 -9.68 -23.90 13.98
N VAL A 327 -9.27 -24.03 12.72
CA VAL A 327 -10.05 -23.61 11.55
C VAL A 327 -11.32 -24.44 11.44
N ARG A 328 -11.22 -25.77 11.56
CA ARG A 328 -12.39 -26.68 11.55
C ARG A 328 -13.40 -26.31 12.63
N MET A 329 -12.94 -26.06 13.86
CA MET A 329 -13.80 -25.68 14.98
C MET A 329 -14.44 -24.30 14.80
N ALA A 330 -13.74 -23.35 14.18
CA ALA A 330 -14.32 -22.04 13.86
C ALA A 330 -15.40 -22.17 12.78
N MET A 331 -15.10 -22.91 11.70
CA MET A 331 -16.02 -23.12 10.59
C MET A 331 -17.24 -23.95 10.97
N SER A 332 -17.12 -24.92 11.88
CA SER A 332 -18.27 -25.72 12.35
C SER A 332 -19.31 -24.89 13.10
N LYS A 333 -18.95 -23.71 13.62
CA LYS A 333 -19.90 -22.77 14.24
C LYS A 333 -20.69 -21.97 13.20
N LEU A 334 -20.16 -21.86 11.98
CA LEU A 334 -20.76 -21.09 10.88
C LEU A 334 -21.54 -21.98 9.91
N LEU A 335 -21.01 -23.17 9.61
CA LEU A 335 -21.60 -24.10 8.66
C LEU A 335 -22.85 -24.75 9.23
N LYS A 336 -23.94 -24.62 8.47
CA LYS A 336 -25.21 -25.32 8.68
C LYS A 336 -25.66 -25.88 7.33
N PRO A 337 -26.26 -27.08 7.27
CA PRO A 337 -26.75 -27.64 6.02
C PRO A 337 -27.73 -26.67 5.35
N SER A 338 -27.43 -26.26 4.12
CA SER A 338 -28.28 -25.36 3.34
C SER A 338 -28.29 -25.77 1.85
N PRO A 339 -29.12 -26.77 1.49
CA PRO A 339 -29.26 -27.21 0.10
C PRO A 339 -29.71 -26.08 -0.84
N GLU A 340 -30.61 -25.20 -0.36
CA GLU A 340 -31.12 -24.07 -1.14
C GLU A 340 -30.01 -23.09 -1.56
N LEU A 341 -29.10 -22.75 -0.63
CA LEU A 341 -27.96 -21.88 -0.92
C LEU A 341 -26.98 -22.57 -1.88
N ALA A 342 -26.71 -23.86 -1.67
CA ALA A 342 -25.84 -24.64 -2.55
C ALA A 342 -26.41 -24.71 -3.98
N ASP A 343 -27.70 -24.99 -4.15
CA ASP A 343 -28.38 -25.04 -5.45
C ASP A 343 -28.37 -23.66 -6.14
N LEU A 344 -28.58 -22.59 -5.37
CA LEU A 344 -28.49 -21.22 -5.89
C LEU A 344 -27.09 -20.92 -6.42
N ILE A 345 -26.04 -21.17 -5.64
CA ILE A 345 -24.65 -20.94 -6.05
C ILE A 345 -24.31 -21.81 -7.25
N TYR A 346 -24.73 -23.07 -7.24
CA TYR A 346 -24.50 -23.99 -8.36
C TYR A 346 -25.14 -23.47 -9.66
N LYS A 347 -26.40 -23.03 -9.60
CA LYS A 347 -27.12 -22.45 -10.74
C LYS A 347 -26.43 -21.18 -11.24
N LYS A 348 -25.93 -20.34 -10.33
CA LYS A 348 -25.19 -19.11 -10.68
C LYS A 348 -23.87 -19.44 -11.38
N CYS A 349 -23.05 -20.29 -10.80
CA CYS A 349 -21.76 -20.69 -11.37
C CYS A 349 -21.91 -21.40 -12.73
N SER A 350 -22.86 -22.35 -12.84
CA SER A 350 -23.10 -23.08 -14.09
C SER A 350 -23.70 -22.22 -15.20
N GLY A 351 -24.38 -21.12 -14.85
CA GLY A 351 -24.95 -20.17 -15.81
C GLY A 351 -23.95 -19.16 -16.37
N LEU A 352 -22.77 -19.03 -15.76
CA LEU A 352 -21.74 -18.08 -16.21
C LEU A 352 -20.96 -18.62 -17.41
N SER A 353 -20.72 -17.75 -18.39
CA SER A 353 -19.79 -18.04 -19.47
C SER A 353 -18.41 -17.50 -19.12
N ASN A 354 -17.41 -18.39 -19.10
CA ASN A 354 -16.01 -18.06 -18.80
C ASN A 354 -15.83 -17.26 -17.49
N TRP A 355 -16.71 -17.40 -16.49
CA TRP A 355 -16.59 -16.70 -15.19
C TRP A 355 -16.63 -15.16 -15.24
N TYR A 356 -17.12 -14.57 -16.33
CA TYR A 356 -17.28 -13.12 -16.42
C TYR A 356 -18.31 -12.61 -15.41
N GLY A 357 -18.03 -11.53 -14.68
CA GLY A 357 -18.96 -10.97 -13.68
C GLY A 357 -19.23 -11.90 -12.50
N LEU A 358 -18.31 -12.83 -12.20
CA LEU A 358 -18.45 -13.78 -11.10
C LEU A 358 -18.73 -13.11 -9.74
N ILE A 359 -18.02 -12.03 -9.43
CA ILE A 359 -18.11 -11.37 -8.11
C ILE A 359 -19.50 -10.79 -7.86
N PRO A 360 -20.09 -9.96 -8.74
CA PRO A 360 -21.44 -9.44 -8.51
C PRO A 360 -22.52 -10.55 -8.54
N GLU A 361 -22.34 -11.64 -9.28
CA GLU A 361 -23.27 -12.78 -9.26
C GLU A 361 -23.27 -13.52 -7.91
N LEU A 362 -22.09 -13.71 -7.32
CA LEU A 362 -21.96 -14.31 -6.00
C LEU A 362 -22.40 -13.36 -4.88
N PHE A 363 -22.02 -12.08 -4.98
CA PHE A 363 -22.17 -11.07 -3.92
C PHE A 363 -22.95 -9.86 -4.45
N PRO A 364 -24.29 -9.94 -4.50
CA PRO A 364 -25.13 -8.97 -5.22
C PRO A 364 -25.13 -7.57 -4.61
N ASN A 365 -24.80 -7.46 -3.33
CA ASN A 365 -24.76 -6.18 -2.59
C ASN A 365 -23.36 -5.56 -2.55
N ALA A 366 -22.37 -6.17 -3.21
CA ALA A 366 -21.02 -5.62 -3.28
C ALA A 366 -21.04 -4.29 -4.07
N LYS A 367 -20.47 -3.23 -3.48
CA LYS A 367 -20.43 -1.89 -4.07
C LYS A 367 -19.14 -1.64 -4.86
N TYR A 368 -18.04 -2.29 -4.47
CA TYR A 368 -16.72 -2.14 -5.10
C TYR A 368 -15.77 -3.28 -4.74
N ILE A 369 -14.66 -3.37 -5.46
CA ILE A 369 -13.51 -4.20 -5.13
C ILE A 369 -12.37 -3.28 -4.70
N TYR A 370 -11.75 -3.57 -3.56
CA TYR A 370 -10.77 -2.71 -2.91
C TYR A 370 -9.42 -3.40 -2.73
N GLY A 371 -8.33 -2.70 -3.01
CA GLY A 371 -6.97 -3.23 -2.80
C GLY A 371 -5.91 -2.42 -3.55
N ILE A 372 -4.64 -2.72 -3.33
CA ILE A 372 -3.57 -2.08 -4.11
C ILE A 372 -3.57 -2.66 -5.52
N MET A 373 -3.73 -1.76 -6.49
CA MET A 373 -4.00 -2.06 -7.89
C MET A 373 -3.05 -1.34 -8.87
N THR A 374 -2.12 -0.55 -8.35
CA THR A 374 -1.15 0.24 -9.11
C THR A 374 0.22 -0.44 -9.19
N GLY A 375 1.07 0.02 -10.12
CA GLY A 375 2.44 -0.49 -10.28
C GLY A 375 2.45 -1.97 -10.64
N SER A 376 3.16 -2.79 -9.85
CA SER A 376 3.31 -4.24 -10.10
C SER A 376 2.00 -5.05 -10.11
N MET A 377 0.89 -4.42 -9.70
CA MET A 377 -0.45 -5.00 -9.65
C MET A 377 -1.29 -4.72 -10.90
N GLU A 378 -0.90 -3.77 -11.74
CA GLU A 378 -1.62 -3.41 -12.96
C GLU A 378 -1.84 -4.60 -13.93
N PRO A 379 -0.91 -5.56 -14.09
CA PRO A 379 -1.14 -6.73 -14.93
C PRO A 379 -2.36 -7.58 -14.54
N TYR A 380 -2.79 -7.50 -13.28
CA TYR A 380 -3.94 -8.27 -12.78
C TYR A 380 -5.28 -7.58 -13.08
N LEU A 381 -5.29 -6.31 -13.50
CA LEU A 381 -6.51 -5.54 -13.68
C LEU A 381 -7.41 -6.11 -14.76
N LYS A 382 -6.86 -6.61 -15.87
CA LYS A 382 -7.66 -7.26 -16.93
C LYS A 382 -8.47 -8.43 -16.38
N LYS A 383 -7.81 -9.35 -15.66
CA LYS A 383 -8.49 -10.52 -15.07
C LYS A 383 -9.39 -10.14 -13.91
N LEU A 384 -9.02 -9.12 -13.14
CA LEU A 384 -9.86 -8.63 -12.04
C LEU A 384 -11.15 -7.99 -12.56
N ARG A 385 -11.08 -7.14 -13.60
CA ARG A 385 -12.26 -6.58 -14.29
C ARG A 385 -13.16 -7.67 -14.85
N HIS A 386 -12.56 -8.71 -15.41
CA HIS A 386 -13.30 -9.88 -15.90
C HIS A 386 -14.16 -10.50 -14.78
N TYR A 387 -13.62 -10.70 -13.58
CA TYR A 387 -14.41 -11.19 -12.44
C TYR A 387 -15.36 -10.14 -11.86
N ALA A 388 -14.98 -8.86 -11.89
CA ALA A 388 -15.74 -7.75 -11.35
C ALA A 388 -17.00 -7.42 -12.17
N GLY A 389 -16.97 -7.68 -13.48
CA GLY A 389 -17.94 -7.13 -14.41
C GLY A 389 -17.95 -5.60 -14.32
N GLU A 390 -19.11 -5.03 -14.00
CA GLU A 390 -19.30 -3.58 -13.87
C GLU A 390 -18.92 -3.03 -12.48
N LEU A 391 -18.49 -3.88 -11.53
CA LEU A 391 -18.13 -3.39 -10.20
C LEU A 391 -16.89 -2.47 -10.26
N PRO A 392 -16.95 -1.29 -9.61
CA PRO A 392 -15.80 -0.39 -9.53
C PRO A 392 -14.58 -1.06 -8.89
N LEU A 393 -13.44 -0.93 -9.56
CA LEU A 393 -12.13 -1.28 -9.02
C LEU A 393 -11.51 -0.05 -8.34
N MET A 394 -11.24 -0.15 -7.05
CA MET A 394 -10.78 0.97 -6.25
C MET A 394 -9.41 0.70 -5.65
N SER A 395 -8.44 1.53 -6.02
CA SER A 395 -7.09 1.50 -5.48
C SER A 395 -7.08 1.87 -3.99
N ALA A 396 -6.47 1.03 -3.17
CA ALA A 396 -6.19 1.31 -1.76
C ALA A 396 -5.07 2.34 -1.59
N ASP A 397 -4.92 2.79 -0.35
CA ASP A 397 -3.97 3.83 0.06
C ASP A 397 -2.51 3.44 -0.20
N TYR A 398 -1.63 4.44 -0.27
CA TYR A 398 -0.22 4.26 -0.55
C TYR A 398 0.64 4.18 0.72
N GLY A 399 1.24 3.01 0.92
CA GLY A 399 2.09 2.70 2.07
C GLY A 399 3.19 1.69 1.78
N THR A 400 4.18 1.64 2.66
CA THR A 400 5.32 0.71 2.64
C THR A 400 5.50 0.04 4.00
N SER A 401 6.50 -0.85 4.15
CA SER A 401 6.82 -1.42 5.48
C SER A 401 7.45 -0.39 6.41
N GLU A 402 8.05 0.65 5.84
CA GLU A 402 8.67 1.79 6.50
C GLU A 402 7.68 2.84 7.01
N GLY A 403 6.46 2.87 6.45
CA GLY A 403 5.39 3.77 6.87
C GLY A 403 4.38 4.05 5.76
N TRP A 404 3.26 4.64 6.14
CA TRP A 404 2.27 5.18 5.18
C TRP A 404 2.75 6.51 4.60
N ILE A 405 2.26 6.82 3.39
CA ILE A 405 2.58 8.08 2.71
C ILE A 405 1.31 8.87 2.41
N ALA A 406 0.34 8.25 1.74
CA ALA A 406 -0.78 8.98 1.16
C ALA A 406 -2.08 8.17 1.15
N ALA A 407 -3.22 8.86 1.27
CA ALA A 407 -4.55 8.26 1.19
C ALA A 407 -5.16 8.46 -0.20
N ASN A 408 -5.97 7.50 -0.65
CA ASN A 408 -6.79 7.71 -1.84
C ASN A 408 -8.04 8.54 -1.47
N VAL A 409 -8.00 9.84 -1.80
CA VAL A 409 -9.12 10.77 -1.61
C VAL A 409 -10.00 10.92 -2.85
N ASN A 410 -9.63 10.26 -3.95
CA ASN A 410 -10.32 10.27 -5.24
C ASN A 410 -10.80 8.85 -5.62
N PRO A 411 -11.70 8.24 -4.82
CA PRO A 411 -12.07 6.81 -4.94
C PRO A 411 -12.78 6.44 -6.26
N LYS A 412 -13.24 7.43 -7.03
CA LYS A 412 -13.87 7.24 -8.34
C LYS A 412 -12.88 7.05 -9.49
N LEU A 413 -11.61 7.41 -9.29
CA LEU A 413 -10.61 7.26 -10.34
C LEU A 413 -10.33 5.76 -10.59
N PRO A 414 -10.28 5.34 -11.87
CA PRO A 414 -9.87 3.97 -12.19
C PRO A 414 -8.43 3.73 -11.76
N PRO A 415 -8.02 2.46 -11.51
CA PRO A 415 -6.70 2.15 -10.99
C PRO A 415 -5.51 2.76 -11.75
N GLU A 416 -5.59 2.83 -13.08
CA GLU A 416 -4.54 3.38 -13.96
C GLU A 416 -4.35 4.89 -13.79
N LEU A 417 -5.37 5.58 -13.26
CA LEU A 417 -5.37 7.01 -12.99
C LEU A 417 -5.35 7.31 -11.48
N ALA A 418 -5.21 6.29 -10.63
CA ALA A 418 -5.25 6.48 -9.19
C ALA A 418 -4.13 7.42 -8.71
N THR A 419 -4.52 8.38 -7.89
CA THR A 419 -3.65 9.34 -7.22
C THR A 419 -3.87 9.25 -5.71
N PHE A 420 -2.84 9.62 -4.95
CA PHE A 420 -2.86 9.52 -3.50
C PHE A 420 -2.40 10.85 -2.89
N ALA A 421 -3.24 11.47 -2.07
CA ALA A 421 -2.92 12.72 -1.39
C ALA A 421 -2.11 12.45 -0.12
N VAL A 422 -0.93 13.07 -0.01
CA VAL A 422 -0.03 12.87 1.13
C VAL A 422 -0.67 13.43 2.41
N LEU A 423 -0.64 12.65 3.50
CA LEU A 423 -0.99 13.16 4.82
C LEU A 423 0.25 13.84 5.43
N PRO A 424 0.26 15.16 5.64
CA PRO A 424 1.47 15.85 6.05
C PRO A 424 1.86 15.63 7.52
N ASN A 425 1.04 14.97 8.34
CA ASN A 425 1.29 14.80 9.78
C ASN A 425 1.84 13.42 10.18
N ILE A 426 1.89 12.46 9.25
CA ILE A 426 2.27 11.07 9.54
C ILE A 426 3.78 10.78 9.40
N GLY A 427 4.53 11.76 8.91
CA GLY A 427 5.97 11.69 8.70
C GLY A 427 6.45 12.97 8.02
N TYR A 428 7.76 13.22 8.02
CA TYR A 428 8.36 14.33 7.27
C TYR A 428 8.89 13.82 5.92
N PHE A 429 8.45 14.45 4.83
CA PHE A 429 8.68 14.00 3.47
C PHE A 429 9.55 14.99 2.69
N GLU A 430 10.58 14.46 2.04
CA GLU A 430 11.41 15.17 1.07
C GLU A 430 11.40 14.39 -0.26
N PHE A 431 11.75 15.07 -1.36
CA PHE A 431 11.64 14.53 -2.71
C PHE A 431 12.90 14.84 -3.50
N ILE A 432 13.54 13.81 -4.06
CA ILE A 432 14.70 13.97 -4.95
C ILE A 432 14.19 14.11 -6.39
N PRO A 433 14.38 15.25 -7.08
CA PRO A 433 13.96 15.41 -8.47
C PRO A 433 14.72 14.47 -9.41
N LEU A 434 14.04 13.85 -10.37
CA LEU A 434 14.63 12.90 -11.32
C LEU A 434 14.85 13.46 -12.74
N ASN A 435 14.62 14.76 -12.97
CA ASN A 435 14.71 15.39 -14.30
C ASN A 435 15.99 15.01 -15.08
N ASN A 436 15.79 14.70 -16.36
CA ASN A 436 16.78 14.28 -17.36
C ASN A 436 17.70 15.39 -17.88
N ASP A 437 17.90 16.49 -17.14
CA ASP A 437 18.78 17.55 -17.60
C ASP A 437 20.24 17.06 -17.59
N ALA A 438 20.82 16.94 -18.78
CA ALA A 438 22.21 16.53 -19.02
C ALA A 438 23.25 17.38 -18.26
N GLU A 439 22.86 18.55 -17.75
CA GLU A 439 23.71 19.44 -16.94
C GLU A 439 23.87 18.98 -15.47
N ARG A 440 23.09 18.01 -14.99
CA ARG A 440 23.14 17.54 -13.58
C ARG A 440 24.08 16.36 -13.31
N LEU A 441 24.85 15.90 -14.29
CA LEU A 441 25.77 14.76 -14.18
C LEU A 441 26.87 14.91 -13.09
N TYR A 442 27.04 16.10 -12.50
CA TYR A 442 28.14 16.40 -11.57
C TYR A 442 27.70 16.85 -10.16
N MET A 443 26.40 16.90 -9.86
CA MET A 443 25.88 17.27 -8.53
C MET A 443 24.74 16.34 -8.13
N ASP A 444 24.82 15.78 -6.91
CA ASP A 444 23.68 15.06 -6.34
C ASP A 444 22.46 16.02 -6.25
N PRO A 445 21.31 15.65 -6.84
CA PRO A 445 20.14 16.51 -6.84
C PRO A 445 19.68 16.79 -5.41
N LYS A 446 19.59 18.08 -5.07
CA LYS A 446 19.14 18.52 -3.74
C LYS A 446 17.66 18.15 -3.54
N PRO A 447 17.32 17.48 -2.44
CA PRO A 447 15.93 17.20 -2.10
C PRO A 447 15.12 18.48 -1.90
N VAL A 448 13.86 18.46 -2.30
CA VAL A 448 12.87 19.51 -2.06
C VAL A 448 11.82 19.05 -1.06
N GLY A 449 11.17 19.98 -0.36
CA GLY A 449 10.11 19.69 0.60
C GLY A 449 8.78 19.29 -0.05
N LEU A 450 7.85 18.78 0.75
CA LEU A 450 6.53 18.29 0.31
C LEU A 450 5.76 19.27 -0.59
N THR A 451 5.78 20.56 -0.29
CA THR A 451 5.02 21.59 -1.02
C THR A 451 5.82 22.28 -2.13
N GLU A 452 7.10 21.91 -2.30
CA GLU A 452 8.01 22.50 -3.29
C GLU A 452 8.10 21.67 -4.58
N VAL A 453 7.45 20.51 -4.60
CA VAL A 453 7.37 19.64 -5.77
C VAL A 453 6.53 20.29 -6.88
N LYS A 454 6.76 19.88 -8.12
CA LYS A 454 6.11 20.45 -9.30
C LYS A 454 5.24 19.42 -9.99
N ILE A 455 4.05 19.84 -10.42
CA ILE A 455 3.13 19.02 -11.20
C ILE A 455 3.82 18.56 -12.49
N GLY A 456 3.66 17.29 -12.83
CA GLY A 456 4.21 16.64 -14.02
C GLY A 456 5.61 16.07 -13.83
N GLU A 457 6.32 16.42 -12.76
CA GLU A 457 7.69 15.97 -12.52
C GLU A 457 7.75 14.68 -11.68
N ASP A 458 8.82 13.91 -11.89
CA ASP A 458 9.09 12.65 -11.21
C ASP A 458 10.10 12.82 -10.08
N TYR A 459 9.84 12.18 -8.95
CA TYR A 459 10.63 12.28 -7.74
C TYR A 459 10.85 10.92 -7.08
N GLU A 460 12.01 10.73 -6.47
CA GLU A 460 12.22 9.66 -5.48
C GLU A 460 11.84 10.17 -4.08
N ILE A 461 11.05 9.39 -3.34
CA ILE A 461 10.60 9.77 -2.00
C ILE A 461 11.68 9.51 -0.95
N ILE A 462 11.90 10.51 -0.10
CA ILE A 462 12.62 10.42 1.16
C ILE A 462 11.62 10.58 2.30
N VAL A 463 11.75 9.74 3.32
CA VAL A 463 10.89 9.78 4.50
C VAL A 463 11.70 9.89 5.79
N THR A 464 11.20 10.69 6.72
CA THR A 464 11.59 10.71 8.12
C THR A 464 10.39 10.32 8.98
N THR A 465 10.54 9.31 9.84
CA THR A 465 9.44 8.72 10.62
C THR A 465 9.68 8.78 12.12
N PHE A 466 8.59 8.70 12.89
CA PHE A 466 8.63 8.59 14.35
C PHE A 466 9.36 7.34 14.85
N ALA A 467 9.44 6.29 14.04
CA ALA A 467 10.12 5.05 14.38
C ALA A 467 11.64 5.10 14.16
N GLY A 468 12.19 6.26 13.81
CA GLY A 468 13.63 6.48 13.76
C GLY A 468 14.29 6.20 12.40
N LEU A 469 13.51 6.22 11.33
CA LEU A 469 14.07 6.36 9.98
C LEU A 469 14.25 7.86 9.71
N TYR A 470 15.46 8.34 9.43
CA TYR A 470 15.73 9.75 9.18
C TYR A 470 16.31 9.94 7.79
N ARG A 471 15.67 10.80 6.98
CA ARG A 471 16.01 11.05 5.58
C ARG A 471 16.28 9.75 4.80
N TYR A 472 15.44 8.76 5.05
CA TYR A 472 15.55 7.43 4.48
C TYR A 472 15.01 7.42 3.05
N ARG A 473 15.84 6.99 2.11
CA ARG A 473 15.47 6.82 0.71
C ARG A 473 14.61 5.57 0.55
N LEU A 474 13.32 5.77 0.29
CA LEU A 474 12.39 4.65 0.03
C LEU A 474 12.76 3.91 -1.26
N GLY A 475 13.26 4.64 -2.26
CA GLY A 475 13.53 4.13 -3.61
C GLY A 475 12.26 3.97 -4.46
N ASP A 476 11.10 4.39 -3.96
CA ASP A 476 9.88 4.53 -4.72
C ASP A 476 9.92 5.84 -5.52
N VAL A 477 9.54 5.77 -6.80
CA VAL A 477 9.43 6.90 -7.72
C VAL A 477 7.97 7.25 -7.91
N VAL A 478 7.65 8.53 -7.76
CA VAL A 478 6.30 9.07 -7.90
C VAL A 478 6.27 10.27 -8.83
N ARG A 479 5.14 10.44 -9.51
CA ARG A 479 4.82 11.63 -10.29
C ARG A 479 3.84 12.49 -9.52
N VAL A 480 4.09 13.79 -9.45
CA VAL A 480 3.11 14.74 -8.91
C VAL A 480 2.08 15.02 -10.00
N THR A 481 0.82 14.73 -9.72
CA THR A 481 -0.27 14.84 -10.70
C THR A 481 -1.14 16.07 -10.48
N ALA A 482 -1.34 16.43 -9.22
CA ALA A 482 -2.15 17.56 -8.80
C ALA A 482 -1.75 17.97 -7.37
N PHE A 483 -2.47 18.94 -6.81
CA PHE A 483 -2.45 19.28 -5.40
C PHE A 483 -3.87 19.26 -4.85
N HIS A 484 -4.05 18.62 -3.68
CA HIS A 484 -5.25 18.77 -2.87
C HIS A 484 -4.96 19.86 -1.82
N ASN A 485 -5.58 21.02 -1.95
CA ASN A 485 -5.16 22.23 -1.24
C ASN A 485 -3.66 22.51 -1.46
N SER A 486 -2.82 22.36 -0.44
CA SER A 486 -1.37 22.53 -0.53
C SER A 486 -0.58 21.22 -0.44
N THR A 487 -1.22 20.06 -0.24
CA THR A 487 -0.53 18.76 -0.26
C THR A 487 -0.51 18.16 -1.67
N PRO A 488 0.59 17.55 -2.13
CA PRO A 488 0.64 16.96 -3.46
C PRO A 488 -0.17 15.66 -3.55
N GLU A 489 -0.76 15.45 -4.72
CA GLU A 489 -1.32 14.16 -5.14
C GLU A 489 -0.30 13.37 -5.97
N LEU A 490 0.09 12.22 -5.44
CA LEU A 490 1.13 11.38 -6.00
C LEU A 490 0.53 10.24 -6.82
N LYS A 491 1.09 10.00 -8.00
CA LYS A 491 0.90 8.77 -8.77
C LYS A 491 2.16 7.93 -8.65
N PHE A 492 2.00 6.69 -8.20
CA PHE A 492 3.11 5.73 -8.17
C PHE A 492 3.58 5.42 -9.59
N VAL A 493 4.89 5.48 -9.84
CA VAL A 493 5.49 5.19 -11.14
C VAL A 493 6.17 3.84 -11.11
N CYS A 494 7.21 3.68 -10.29
CA CYS A 494 7.97 2.44 -10.18
C CYS A 494 8.84 2.44 -8.92
N ARG A 495 9.62 1.37 -8.70
CA ARG A 495 10.76 1.42 -7.78
C ARG A 495 12.04 1.57 -8.56
N ARG A 496 12.88 2.54 -8.17
CA ARG A 496 14.11 2.94 -8.86
C ARG A 496 15.06 1.78 -9.15
N ASN A 497 15.15 0.80 -8.25
CA ASN A 497 16.06 -0.33 -8.36
C ASN A 497 15.52 -1.50 -9.21
N LEU A 498 14.40 -1.32 -9.92
CA LEU A 498 13.70 -2.36 -10.68
C LEU A 498 13.54 -1.99 -12.15
N ILE A 499 14.61 -1.52 -12.76
CA ILE A 499 14.66 -1.22 -14.19
C ILE A 499 15.45 -2.32 -14.91
N LEU A 500 14.99 -2.72 -16.09
CA LEU A 500 15.82 -3.44 -17.05
C LEU A 500 16.74 -2.41 -17.72
N SER A 501 18.04 -2.69 -17.70
CA SER A 501 19.07 -1.80 -18.22
C SER A 501 20.33 -2.60 -18.55
N ILE A 502 20.92 -2.39 -19.72
CA ILE A 502 22.22 -2.98 -20.11
C ILE A 502 23.23 -1.88 -20.45
N ASN A 503 22.79 -0.85 -21.15
CA ASN A 503 23.60 0.28 -21.59
C ASN A 503 22.98 1.61 -21.10
N ILE A 504 22.54 2.47 -22.03
CA ILE A 504 21.88 3.74 -21.70
C ILE A 504 20.36 3.59 -21.50
N ASP A 505 19.83 2.42 -21.84
CA ASP A 505 18.42 2.06 -21.74
C ASP A 505 17.96 1.96 -20.28
N LYS A 506 16.73 2.41 -20.01
CA LYS A 506 16.12 2.36 -18.68
C LYS A 506 14.65 1.98 -18.80
N ASN A 507 14.39 0.70 -19.03
CA ASN A 507 13.01 0.20 -19.13
C ASN A 507 12.47 -0.12 -17.73
N THR A 508 11.32 0.45 -17.41
CA THR A 508 10.63 0.25 -16.15
C THR A 508 9.75 -1.00 -16.18
N GLU A 509 9.23 -1.38 -15.02
CA GLU A 509 8.18 -2.41 -14.91
C GLU A 509 6.95 -2.12 -15.78
N LYS A 510 6.62 -0.84 -15.98
CA LYS A 510 5.52 -0.42 -16.84
C LYS A 510 5.83 -0.65 -18.31
N ASP A 511 7.05 -0.37 -18.76
CA ASP A 511 7.46 -0.59 -20.15
C ASP A 511 7.46 -2.09 -20.49
N LEU A 512 7.90 -2.92 -19.53
CA LEU A 512 7.78 -4.38 -19.64
C LEU A 512 6.31 -4.82 -19.72
N GLN A 513 5.44 -4.28 -18.85
CA GLN A 513 4.03 -4.62 -18.88
C GLN A 513 3.38 -4.28 -20.22
N LEU A 514 3.59 -3.06 -20.72
CA LEU A 514 3.04 -2.63 -22.01
C LEU A 514 3.54 -3.54 -23.14
N SER A 515 4.82 -3.92 -23.11
CA SER A 515 5.38 -4.85 -24.10
C SER A 515 4.71 -6.22 -24.05
N VAL A 516 4.48 -6.76 -22.85
CA VAL A 516 3.78 -8.04 -22.66
C VAL A 516 2.31 -7.94 -23.04
N GLU A 517 1.65 -6.81 -22.81
CA GLU A 517 0.26 -6.57 -23.23
C GLU A 517 0.12 -6.57 -24.76
N GLU A 518 1.03 -5.92 -25.49
CA GLU A 518 1.04 -5.95 -26.96
C GLU A 518 1.26 -7.37 -27.50
N ALA A 519 2.23 -8.11 -26.96
CA ALA A 519 2.44 -9.52 -27.33
C ALA A 519 1.23 -10.40 -26.95
N GLY A 520 0.57 -10.10 -25.83
CA GLY A 520 -0.63 -10.78 -25.38
C GLY A 520 -1.83 -10.63 -26.31
N LYS A 521 -1.87 -9.61 -27.17
CA LYS A 521 -2.92 -9.47 -28.20
C LYS A 521 -2.81 -10.57 -29.26
N LEU A 522 -1.59 -10.93 -29.65
CA LEU A 522 -1.33 -12.01 -30.62
C LEU A 522 -1.77 -13.36 -30.05
N LEU A 523 -1.46 -13.64 -28.78
CA LEU A 523 -1.91 -14.86 -28.10
C LEU A 523 -3.44 -14.93 -27.97
N ALA A 524 -4.11 -13.78 -27.83
CA ALA A 524 -5.56 -13.73 -27.73
C ALA A 524 -6.27 -14.18 -29.03
N GLU A 525 -5.63 -14.06 -30.19
CA GLU A 525 -6.15 -14.55 -31.48
C GLU A 525 -6.29 -16.08 -31.48
N GLU A 526 -5.41 -16.78 -30.77
CA GLU A 526 -5.48 -18.24 -30.53
C GLU A 526 -6.33 -18.60 -29.29
N LYS A 527 -7.06 -17.65 -28.70
CA LYS A 527 -7.82 -17.80 -27.44
C LYS A 527 -6.94 -18.21 -26.25
N LEU A 528 -5.67 -17.79 -26.27
CA LEU A 528 -4.73 -17.99 -25.18
C LEU A 528 -4.60 -16.72 -24.34
N GLU A 529 -4.37 -16.91 -23.04
CA GLU A 529 -4.18 -15.84 -22.08
C GLU A 529 -2.82 -15.99 -21.40
N ILE A 530 -2.15 -14.86 -21.15
CA ILE A 530 -0.97 -14.84 -20.29
C ILE A 530 -1.44 -14.96 -18.83
N ILE A 531 -0.95 -15.99 -18.14
CA ILE A 531 -1.24 -16.26 -16.74
C ILE A 531 -0.47 -15.29 -15.84
N ASP A 532 0.84 -15.18 -16.08
CA ASP A 532 1.77 -14.29 -15.39
C ASP A 532 3.09 -14.16 -16.20
N PHE A 533 3.95 -13.19 -15.83
CA PHE A 533 5.22 -12.94 -16.51
C PHE A 533 6.32 -12.36 -15.60
N SER A 534 7.57 -12.50 -16.02
CA SER A 534 8.73 -11.90 -15.36
C SER A 534 9.83 -11.61 -16.38
N SER A 535 10.90 -10.97 -15.94
CA SER A 535 12.05 -10.65 -16.79
C SER A 535 13.35 -10.67 -16.00
N LEU A 536 14.47 -10.80 -16.70
CA LEU A 536 15.80 -10.55 -16.17
C LEU A 536 16.70 -9.98 -17.27
N VAL A 537 17.84 -9.43 -16.85
CA VAL A 537 18.92 -9.05 -17.75
C VAL A 537 19.96 -10.18 -17.74
N ASP A 538 20.25 -10.74 -18.92
CA ASP A 538 21.29 -11.75 -19.09
C ASP A 538 22.58 -11.08 -19.62
N LEU A 539 23.59 -11.03 -18.75
CA LEU A 539 24.92 -10.50 -19.06
C LEU A 539 25.96 -11.62 -19.26
N SER A 540 25.53 -12.88 -19.36
CA SER A 540 26.43 -14.01 -19.64
C SER A 540 26.88 -14.08 -21.10
N THR A 541 26.19 -13.35 -21.98
CA THR A 541 26.50 -13.19 -23.40
C THR A 541 26.97 -11.77 -23.69
N ASP A 542 27.73 -11.60 -24.78
CA ASP A 542 28.18 -10.30 -25.27
C ASP A 542 27.73 -10.11 -26.73
N PRO A 543 26.87 -9.12 -27.04
CA PRO A 543 26.22 -8.21 -26.10
C PRO A 543 25.19 -8.91 -25.20
N GLY A 544 25.06 -8.45 -23.96
CA GLY A 544 24.00 -8.90 -23.05
C GLY A 544 22.61 -8.58 -23.61
N HIS A 545 21.56 -9.26 -23.13
CA HIS A 545 20.21 -9.12 -23.66
C HIS A 545 19.12 -9.25 -22.59
N TYR A 546 17.91 -8.85 -22.94
CA TYR A 546 16.73 -9.00 -22.08
C TYR A 546 16.14 -10.39 -22.24
N VAL A 547 15.75 -11.00 -21.12
CA VAL A 547 15.02 -12.27 -21.10
C VAL A 547 13.65 -12.04 -20.50
N ILE A 548 12.59 -12.42 -21.21
CA ILE A 548 11.20 -12.34 -20.75
C ILE A 548 10.64 -13.75 -20.57
N PHE A 549 10.06 -14.02 -19.41
CA PHE A 549 9.39 -15.27 -19.09
C PHE A 549 7.88 -15.11 -19.16
N LEU A 550 7.20 -15.96 -19.95
CA LEU A 550 5.74 -15.98 -20.05
C LEU A 550 5.17 -17.34 -19.61
N GLU A 551 4.20 -17.33 -18.71
CA GLU A 551 3.33 -18.49 -18.42
C GLU A 551 1.99 -18.29 -19.12
N ILE A 552 1.52 -19.25 -19.93
CA ILE A 552 0.38 -19.11 -20.84
C ILE A 552 -0.68 -20.19 -20.56
N THR A 553 -1.95 -19.93 -20.89
CA THR A 553 -3.05 -20.88 -20.67
C THR A 553 -3.10 -22.09 -21.62
N GLY A 554 -2.19 -22.21 -22.57
CA GLY A 554 -2.15 -23.32 -23.50
C GLY A 554 -0.82 -23.35 -24.23
N GLU A 555 -0.77 -24.10 -25.32
CA GLU A 555 0.41 -24.21 -26.17
C GLU A 555 0.16 -23.42 -27.46
N PRO A 556 0.80 -22.24 -27.62
CA PRO A 556 0.70 -21.48 -28.85
C PRO A 556 1.53 -22.14 -29.96
N SER A 557 1.19 -21.83 -31.22
CA SER A 557 2.00 -22.20 -32.38
C SER A 557 3.41 -21.57 -32.31
N GLU A 558 4.39 -22.21 -32.95
CA GLU A 558 5.77 -21.70 -32.93
C GLU A 558 5.89 -20.37 -33.67
N GLU A 559 5.11 -20.20 -34.73
CA GLU A 559 4.99 -18.98 -35.51
C GLU A 559 4.50 -17.82 -34.63
N VAL A 560 3.43 -18.03 -33.85
CA VAL A 560 2.90 -17.01 -32.95
C VAL A 560 3.88 -16.69 -31.83
N LEU A 561 4.61 -17.66 -31.29
CA LEU A 561 5.63 -17.41 -30.26
C LEU A 561 6.80 -16.58 -30.80
N LYS A 562 7.22 -16.83 -32.04
CA LYS A 562 8.25 -16.02 -32.69
C LYS A 562 7.77 -14.59 -32.95
N GLU A 563 6.55 -14.44 -33.48
CA GLU A 563 5.90 -13.13 -33.66
C GLU A 563 5.76 -12.38 -32.31
N CYS A 564 5.41 -13.10 -31.23
CA CYS A 564 5.36 -12.55 -29.88
C CYS A 564 6.72 -12.06 -29.42
N CYS A 565 7.79 -12.82 -29.64
CA CYS A 565 9.15 -12.41 -29.31
C CYS A 565 9.55 -11.12 -30.04
N ASP A 566 9.26 -11.05 -31.34
CA ASP A 566 9.52 -9.86 -32.16
C ASP A 566 8.63 -8.68 -31.75
N CYS A 567 7.40 -8.95 -31.31
CA CYS A 567 6.49 -7.94 -30.78
C CYS A 567 6.98 -7.36 -29.46
N LEU A 568 7.45 -8.21 -28.54
CA LEU A 568 8.06 -7.80 -27.26
C LEU A 568 9.24 -6.85 -27.50
N ASP A 569 10.17 -7.23 -28.38
CA ASP A 569 11.37 -6.43 -28.69
C ASP A 569 11.01 -5.06 -29.30
N ARG A 570 10.02 -5.02 -30.21
CA ARG A 570 9.54 -3.78 -30.83
C ARG A 570 8.76 -2.86 -29.88
N SER A 571 8.15 -3.43 -28.84
CA SER A 571 7.27 -2.70 -27.93
C SER A 571 8.02 -1.92 -26.85
N PHE A 572 9.32 -2.20 -26.65
CA PHE A 572 10.18 -1.33 -25.86
C PHE A 572 10.52 -0.06 -26.65
N ILE A 573 9.76 0.99 -26.38
CA ILE A 573 9.86 2.28 -27.09
C ILE A 573 10.95 3.22 -26.52
N ASP A 574 11.63 2.85 -25.44
CA ASP A 574 12.74 3.63 -24.89
C ASP A 574 13.80 3.88 -25.96
N ALA A 575 14.15 5.15 -26.17
CA ALA A 575 15.09 5.54 -27.22
C ALA A 575 16.48 4.92 -27.00
N GLY A 576 16.89 4.75 -25.74
CA GLY A 576 18.14 4.08 -25.36
C GLY A 576 18.15 2.61 -25.78
N TYR A 577 17.05 1.90 -25.51
CA TYR A 577 16.87 0.50 -25.91
C TYR A 577 16.86 0.33 -27.43
N VAL A 578 15.99 1.07 -28.13
CA VAL A 578 15.84 0.99 -29.59
C VAL A 578 17.15 1.30 -30.30
N SER A 579 17.86 2.36 -29.87
CA SER A 579 19.16 2.71 -30.45
C SER A 579 20.19 1.61 -30.21
N SER A 580 20.27 1.10 -28.97
CA SER A 580 21.24 0.06 -28.57
C SER A 580 20.99 -1.29 -29.26
N ARG A 581 19.73 -1.66 -29.47
CA ARG A 581 19.33 -2.86 -30.25
C ARG A 581 19.73 -2.73 -31.71
N LYS A 582 19.46 -1.59 -32.36
CA LYS A 582 19.82 -1.32 -33.76
C LYS A 582 21.32 -1.35 -34.02
N VAL A 583 22.12 -0.80 -33.10
CA VAL A 583 23.60 -0.80 -33.20
C VAL A 583 24.23 -2.07 -32.62
N LYS A 584 23.41 -3.06 -32.22
CA LYS A 584 23.83 -4.36 -31.67
C LYS A 584 24.72 -4.26 -30.43
N SER A 585 24.54 -3.21 -29.61
CA SER A 585 25.14 -3.12 -28.28
C SER A 585 24.27 -3.76 -27.19
N ILE A 586 23.02 -4.12 -27.53
CA ILE A 586 22.14 -5.01 -26.77
C ILE A 586 21.76 -6.16 -27.71
N GLY A 587 21.94 -7.40 -27.24
CA GLY A 587 21.59 -8.62 -27.98
C GLY A 587 20.09 -8.76 -28.24
N PRO A 588 19.69 -9.70 -29.11
CA PRO A 588 18.28 -9.96 -29.39
C PRO A 588 17.54 -10.35 -28.11
N LEU A 589 16.34 -9.77 -27.93
CA LEU A 589 15.47 -10.13 -26.82
C LEU A 589 15.16 -11.63 -26.87
N GLU A 590 15.24 -12.28 -25.71
CA GLU A 590 14.92 -13.69 -25.55
C GLU A 590 13.55 -13.85 -24.88
N LEU A 591 12.65 -14.57 -25.53
CA LEU A 591 11.40 -15.03 -24.96
C LEU A 591 11.54 -16.47 -24.47
N ARG A 592 11.32 -16.71 -23.18
CA ARG A 592 11.25 -18.03 -22.57
C ARG A 592 9.83 -18.35 -22.13
N VAL A 593 9.18 -19.31 -22.79
CA VAL A 593 7.87 -19.80 -22.36
C VAL A 593 8.08 -20.83 -21.25
N VAL A 594 7.42 -20.65 -20.11
CA VAL A 594 7.56 -21.55 -18.95
C VAL A 594 6.33 -22.44 -18.76
N TRP A 595 6.53 -23.60 -18.15
CA TRP A 595 5.45 -24.53 -17.83
C TRP A 595 4.41 -23.90 -16.89
N ARG A 596 3.14 -24.31 -17.06
CA ARG A 596 2.07 -23.92 -16.14
C ARG A 596 2.39 -24.30 -14.69
N GLY A 597 2.08 -23.39 -13.77
CA GLY A 597 2.42 -23.50 -12.36
C GLY A 597 3.84 -23.02 -12.01
N THR A 598 4.60 -22.45 -12.94
CA THR A 598 5.92 -21.90 -12.63
C THR A 598 5.81 -20.71 -11.68
N PHE A 599 4.87 -19.79 -11.92
CA PHE A 599 4.66 -18.65 -11.02
C PHE A 599 4.01 -19.08 -9.70
N GLN A 600 3.25 -20.16 -9.69
CA GLN A 600 2.77 -20.81 -8.47
C GLN A 600 3.94 -21.35 -7.62
N LYS A 601 4.95 -21.96 -8.24
CA LYS A 601 6.19 -22.38 -7.53
C LYS A 601 6.96 -21.18 -6.96
N ILE A 602 6.93 -20.02 -7.63
CA ILE A 602 7.53 -18.79 -7.09
C ILE A 602 6.76 -18.34 -5.84
N LEU A 603 5.43 -18.33 -5.88
CA LEU A 603 4.60 -18.02 -4.71
C LEU A 603 4.90 -18.98 -3.56
N GLU A 604 4.90 -20.29 -3.81
CA GLU A 604 5.22 -21.33 -2.83
C GLU A 604 6.62 -21.18 -2.23
N HIS A 605 7.60 -20.80 -3.04
CA HIS A 605 8.94 -20.49 -2.56
C HIS A 605 8.92 -19.36 -1.53
N TYR A 606 8.24 -18.25 -1.82
CA TYR A 606 8.15 -17.13 -0.87
C TYR A 606 7.33 -17.48 0.38
N LEU A 607 6.27 -18.27 0.23
CA LEU A 607 5.53 -18.82 1.36
C LEU A 607 6.41 -19.68 2.26
N GLY A 608 7.25 -20.55 1.67
CA GLY A 608 8.23 -21.36 2.40
C GLY A 608 9.30 -20.55 3.12
N LEU A 609 9.62 -19.35 2.63
CA LEU A 609 10.48 -18.40 3.35
C LEU A 609 9.75 -17.65 4.47
N GLY A 610 8.44 -17.83 4.65
CA GLY A 610 7.61 -17.13 5.64
C GLY A 610 7.03 -15.80 5.17
N THR A 611 7.02 -15.51 3.85
CA THR A 611 6.28 -14.36 3.31
C THR A 611 4.80 -14.67 3.40
N VAL A 612 3.99 -13.69 3.79
CA VAL A 612 2.53 -13.85 3.81
C VAL A 612 1.95 -13.43 2.46
N VAL A 613 0.91 -14.10 1.97
CA VAL A 613 0.32 -13.79 0.66
C VAL A 613 -0.19 -12.35 0.56
N SER A 614 -0.66 -11.76 1.67
CA SER A 614 -1.01 -10.32 1.76
C SER A 614 0.15 -9.37 1.42
N GLN A 615 1.39 -9.86 1.39
CA GLN A 615 2.60 -9.10 1.10
C GLN A 615 3.31 -9.58 -0.18
N PHE A 616 2.78 -10.60 -0.84
CA PHE A 616 3.40 -11.18 -2.02
C PHE A 616 3.14 -10.33 -3.26
N LYS A 617 4.18 -10.18 -4.08
CA LYS A 617 4.15 -9.58 -5.40
C LYS A 617 5.06 -10.38 -6.30
N THR A 618 4.59 -10.84 -7.45
CA THR A 618 5.43 -11.43 -8.48
C THR A 618 6.53 -10.43 -8.87
N PRO A 619 7.82 -10.78 -8.81
CA PRO A 619 8.88 -9.89 -9.27
C PRO A 619 8.80 -9.78 -10.79
N ARG A 620 8.57 -8.56 -11.31
CA ARG A 620 8.57 -8.31 -12.77
C ARG A 620 9.96 -8.21 -13.36
N CYS A 621 10.92 -7.73 -12.57
CA CYS A 621 12.34 -7.71 -12.91
C CYS A 621 13.09 -8.48 -11.82
N VAL A 622 13.70 -9.61 -12.17
CA VAL A 622 14.44 -10.47 -11.25
C VAL A 622 15.90 -10.02 -11.22
N GLY A 623 16.26 -9.30 -10.15
CA GLY A 623 17.63 -8.87 -9.94
C GLY A 623 18.61 -10.05 -9.77
N PRO A 624 19.92 -9.83 -10.00
CA PRO A 624 20.95 -10.87 -9.97
C PRO A 624 21.10 -11.56 -8.60
N MET A 625 20.66 -10.88 -7.53
CA MET A 625 20.71 -11.41 -6.16
C MET A 625 19.58 -12.39 -5.84
N ASN A 626 18.56 -12.49 -6.70
CA ASN A 626 17.41 -13.37 -6.49
C ASN A 626 17.58 -14.73 -7.21
N SER A 627 18.69 -15.40 -6.90
CA SER A 627 19.13 -16.63 -7.59
C SER A 627 18.10 -17.75 -7.56
N LYS A 628 17.31 -17.87 -6.49
CA LYS A 628 16.32 -18.95 -6.38
C LYS A 628 15.14 -18.75 -7.33
N VAL A 629 14.65 -17.52 -7.49
CA VAL A 629 13.60 -17.23 -8.48
C VAL A 629 14.13 -17.43 -9.90
N GLN A 630 15.37 -16.99 -10.18
CA GLN A 630 16.01 -17.26 -11.47
C GLN A 630 16.10 -18.76 -11.76
N GLN A 631 16.50 -19.57 -10.78
CA GLN A 631 16.52 -21.04 -10.92
C GLN A 631 15.13 -21.61 -11.19
N ILE A 632 14.09 -21.15 -10.48
CA ILE A 632 12.72 -21.62 -10.73
C ILE A 632 12.31 -21.28 -12.17
N LEU A 633 12.56 -20.06 -12.63
CA LEU A 633 12.22 -19.64 -13.99
C LEU A 633 12.99 -20.45 -15.04
N CYS A 634 14.33 -20.51 -14.94
CA CYS A 634 15.18 -21.20 -15.90
C CYS A 634 14.95 -22.72 -15.93
N ASN A 635 14.69 -23.37 -14.79
CA ASN A 635 14.46 -24.82 -14.74
C ASN A 635 13.09 -25.24 -15.27
N ASN A 636 12.14 -24.30 -15.42
CA ASN A 636 10.80 -24.59 -15.93
C ASN A 636 10.56 -24.03 -17.33
N VAL A 637 11.62 -23.70 -18.08
CA VAL A 637 11.50 -23.28 -19.47
C VAL A 637 11.07 -24.47 -20.33
N ALA A 638 9.98 -24.28 -21.07
CA ALA A 638 9.47 -25.23 -22.05
C ALA A 638 10.02 -24.95 -23.45
N LYS A 639 10.02 -23.67 -23.85
CA LYS A 639 10.50 -23.22 -25.17
C LYS A 639 11.23 -21.88 -25.06
N THR A 640 12.17 -21.65 -25.97
CA THR A 640 12.98 -20.43 -26.06
C THR A 640 12.98 -19.89 -27.48
N TYR A 641 12.84 -18.57 -27.61
CA TYR A 641 12.87 -17.84 -28.88
C TYR A 641 13.73 -16.59 -28.74
N PHE A 642 14.43 -16.22 -29.82
CA PHE A 642 15.16 -14.97 -29.91
C PHE A 642 14.54 -14.09 -30.99
N SER A 643 14.43 -12.80 -30.69
CA SER A 643 13.84 -11.82 -31.59
C SER A 643 14.66 -11.65 -32.86
N THR A 644 13.96 -11.55 -33.98
CA THR A 644 14.46 -11.22 -35.32
C THR A 644 14.06 -9.82 -35.78
N ALA A 645 13.50 -8.99 -34.90
CA ALA A 645 12.89 -7.72 -35.27
C ALA A 645 13.86 -6.59 -35.71
N PHE A 646 15.14 -6.66 -35.35
CA PHE A 646 16.16 -5.61 -35.57
C PHE A 646 17.34 -6.06 -36.43
#